data_AF-A0A2I0JFG3-F1
#
_entry.id   AF-A0A2I0JFG3-F1
#
_cell.length_a   1.000
_cell.length_b   1.000
_cell.length_c   1.000
_cell.angle_alpha   90.00
_cell.angle_beta   90.00
_cell.angle_gamma   90.00
#
_symmetry.space_group_name_H-M   'P 1'
#
loop_
_entity.id
_entity.type
_entity.pdbx_description
1 polymer ?
#
loop_
_entity_poly.entity_id
_entity_poly.type
_entity_poly.pdbx_seq_one_letter_code
_entity_poly.pdbx_strand_id
1 'polypeptide(L)'
;MNGCRHRSLPEQEVDNLVPPLDVGAAGVDSQLFPSVQAAVTDLRRLAMVLCNLPSASAMLWQPHHDLLDWLGLIFGFQGDNVRNQRDHLILHLANLHMRLPNSSACALDLKAIRGYREKLLENYEEWCSYLSVRSSVTVSGNPDDNDQIMWRELLYVSLYLLIWGEAANLRFLPECLCYIFHHMAMELNRILEGCLDNDTMPAYSGENSFLNRVVKPIYNTIRSEAKSSLNGFAPYSKWRNYEDFNEYFWSRGCFEGLKWPLNLESKFFEGAGKTGFVERRSFWNVFRSFHRLWLMLILFFQGAIILAWEEDNRRPWQALSNRNVKVRFLSVLVTWSGIEFLKSMLDILTQYSLVRRETLSLGVRMLVNSLISGSWAFTLGWLYIQIWSKKREDGSWFPEADRREKEFLKAACPFLLLKLLAFSLSFMPRISNFLIKKCRIYGLLTNRSYVGRGLREGLFGYAKYSVFWVIILSAKFSFSYFLQIQPMIKPTKELWNLNVVSYRLPEVFTDRSVLIIGLLWFPVVLIYLMDLQIWYTISTFMVGVAVGIFSRLGVIQNIGQLRCRFDEFAWEVMHKFNFMPKESMPHEMENHQRFIMRNKVTSEIMKLKSDHVMVRKFSLLWNEIVGAFREEDVISDYEVELLMFPLNYWNVSVITWPCFLLRDNLIRALSETQNIADAPDKWVCYKIFKEELTRCAVVEAYDSIKHLLLEKIIDSRTEEHSIVTACFQEVDESLEVGRFTKRFNMMKLPLIHVALIEFVESLTKAERDLDKVVNSLQTLYVIYVQEFIQERRSIRQLSEDGLAPRHAPSDCSVLFGNAVELPGAGDTAFAQQIRRLQIILTSRDSMENIPVNDEIRRRIVFFCNSLFMGIPKAPSVEKMKAFSVLTPYYDEDVLYSKEELKTNNEDGINVLYYLQTVYDEDWKKFMERMRREGMENESEIWTTKLIDLRHWASYRGQTLARTVRGMMYYGRAIKFLSFLESLSEIGSSEGSEEPVASSYSVKGHHPDISTMKFTYLVTCQNYGDQKVRNDPRAEEILYLMKKYEALRVAYVDEVLKGNDEYEYYSVLSRYDPALQKE
;
A
#
# COMPACT_ATOMS: atom_id res chain seq x y z
N MET A 1 -25.33 14.70 -58.52
CA MET A 1 -26.22 15.55 -57.70
C MET A 1 -27.03 14.64 -56.79
N ASN A 2 -26.63 14.52 -55.53
CA ASN A 2 -27.46 14.05 -54.42
C ASN A 2 -26.77 14.57 -53.16
N GLY A 3 -27.37 15.61 -52.57
CA GLY A 3 -26.76 16.40 -51.51
C GLY A 3 -26.55 15.61 -50.22
N CYS A 4 -25.32 15.63 -49.73
CA CYS A 4 -25.01 15.31 -48.34
C CYS A 4 -25.79 16.28 -47.44
N ARG A 5 -26.88 15.78 -46.83
CA ARG A 5 -27.52 16.44 -45.70
C ARG A 5 -26.50 16.46 -44.57
N HIS A 6 -26.03 17.64 -44.22
CA HIS A 6 -25.58 17.93 -42.85
C HIS A 6 -26.68 17.47 -41.89
N ARG A 7 -26.50 16.30 -41.28
CA ARG A 7 -27.10 16.03 -39.98
C ARG A 7 -26.25 16.82 -38.99
N SER A 8 -26.64 18.06 -38.74
CA SER A 8 -26.51 18.60 -37.39
C SER A 8 -27.26 17.63 -36.49
N LEU A 9 -26.54 16.69 -35.87
CA LEU A 9 -27.08 15.96 -34.74
C LEU A 9 -27.61 17.04 -33.78
N PRO A 10 -28.86 16.94 -33.29
CA PRO A 10 -29.21 17.75 -32.13
C PRO A 10 -28.15 17.49 -31.05
N GLU A 11 -27.75 18.52 -30.31
CA GLU A 11 -26.91 18.37 -29.12
C GLU A 11 -27.58 17.34 -28.19
N GLN A 12 -27.29 16.06 -28.39
CA GLN A 12 -27.53 15.03 -27.41
C GLN A 12 -26.53 15.34 -26.32
N GLU A 13 -27.05 15.80 -25.18
CA GLU A 13 -26.29 15.97 -23.95
C GLU A 13 -25.47 14.69 -23.72
N VAL A 14 -24.14 14.80 -23.90
CA VAL A 14 -23.22 13.70 -23.68
C VAL A 14 -23.24 13.41 -22.19
N ASP A 15 -23.66 12.20 -21.83
CA ASP A 15 -23.87 11.76 -20.45
C ASP A 15 -22.58 11.88 -19.62
N ASN A 16 -22.63 12.68 -18.55
CA ASN A 16 -21.54 12.92 -17.61
C ASN A 16 -21.07 11.62 -16.89
N LEU A 17 -19.87 11.66 -16.28
CA LEU A 17 -19.25 10.51 -15.59
C LEU A 17 -19.99 10.05 -14.34
N VAL A 18 -20.79 10.93 -13.75
CA VAL A 18 -21.80 10.65 -12.73
C VAL A 18 -23.09 10.25 -13.47
N PRO A 19 -23.86 9.22 -13.07
CA PRO A 19 -25.15 8.90 -13.71
C PRO A 19 -25.95 10.18 -13.99
N PRO A 20 -26.61 10.26 -15.15
CA PRO A 20 -26.97 11.52 -15.80
C PRO A 20 -27.49 12.55 -14.79
N LEU A 21 -26.75 13.65 -14.68
CA LEU A 21 -27.14 14.87 -13.96
C LEU A 21 -28.24 15.62 -14.75
N ASP A 22 -29.21 14.87 -15.26
CA ASP A 22 -30.36 15.41 -15.98
C ASP A 22 -31.39 15.86 -14.94
N VAL A 23 -31.06 16.96 -14.26
CA VAL A 23 -31.88 17.60 -13.21
C VAL A 23 -33.09 18.34 -13.82
N GLY A 24 -33.46 18.04 -15.07
CA GLY A 24 -34.63 18.60 -15.76
C GLY A 24 -35.87 17.71 -15.73
N ALA A 25 -35.72 16.40 -15.54
CA ALA A 25 -36.85 15.47 -15.42
C ALA A 25 -37.24 15.30 -13.96
N ALA A 26 -38.41 15.80 -13.58
CA ALA A 26 -38.98 15.82 -12.22
C ALA A 26 -39.26 14.43 -11.57
N GLY A 27 -38.48 13.39 -11.90
CA GLY A 27 -38.61 12.04 -11.38
C GLY A 27 -37.28 11.33 -11.04
N VAL A 28 -36.10 11.91 -11.32
CA VAL A 28 -34.78 11.26 -11.09
C VAL A 28 -34.12 11.67 -9.76
N ASP A 29 -34.69 12.64 -9.03
CA ASP A 29 -34.15 13.20 -7.78
C ASP A 29 -33.96 12.18 -6.62
N SER A 30 -34.47 10.95 -6.76
CA SER A 30 -34.45 9.93 -5.70
C SER A 30 -33.21 8.99 -5.70
N GLN A 31 -32.32 9.08 -6.70
CA GLN A 31 -31.21 8.10 -6.86
C GLN A 31 -29.79 8.62 -6.57
N LEU A 32 -29.60 9.93 -6.36
CA LEU A 32 -28.27 10.53 -6.13
C LEU A 32 -27.87 10.52 -4.65
N PHE A 33 -26.57 10.38 -4.36
CA PHE A 33 -26.05 10.52 -3.00
C PHE A 33 -26.34 11.93 -2.44
N PRO A 34 -26.78 12.06 -1.18
CA PRO A 34 -27.08 13.36 -0.57
C PRO A 34 -25.90 14.36 -0.62
N SER A 35 -24.66 13.86 -0.51
CA SER A 35 -23.46 14.71 -0.60
C SER A 35 -23.21 15.26 -2.01
N VAL A 36 -23.61 14.53 -3.05
CA VAL A 36 -23.51 14.97 -4.45
C VAL A 36 -24.60 16.01 -4.73
N GLN A 37 -25.81 15.77 -4.23
CA GLN A 37 -26.92 16.73 -4.32
C GLN A 37 -26.54 18.06 -3.66
N ALA A 38 -26.01 18.03 -2.43
CA ALA A 38 -25.54 19.22 -1.71
C ALA A 38 -24.51 20.03 -2.52
N ALA A 39 -23.54 19.36 -3.15
CA ALA A 39 -22.52 20.04 -3.96
C ALA A 39 -23.12 20.73 -5.20
N VAL A 40 -24.03 20.05 -5.90
CA VAL A 40 -24.70 20.60 -7.08
C VAL A 40 -25.60 21.78 -6.71
N THR A 41 -26.36 21.69 -5.62
CA THR A 41 -27.23 22.78 -5.17
C THR A 41 -26.44 24.01 -4.78
N ASP A 42 -25.31 23.84 -4.08
CA ASP A 42 -24.48 24.96 -3.66
C ASP A 42 -23.79 25.66 -4.85
N LEU A 43 -23.32 24.90 -5.85
CA LEU A 43 -22.75 25.46 -7.09
C LEU A 43 -23.79 26.29 -7.89
N ARG A 44 -25.05 25.84 -7.95
CA ARG A 44 -26.14 26.58 -8.63
C ARG A 44 -26.58 27.81 -7.84
N ARG A 45 -26.73 27.70 -6.51
CA ARG A 45 -27.06 28.83 -5.63
C ARG A 45 -26.06 29.97 -5.80
N LEU A 46 -24.79 29.61 -5.92
CA LEU A 46 -23.68 30.51 -6.18
C LEU A 46 -23.76 31.22 -7.53
N ALA A 47 -24.03 30.46 -8.59
CA ALA A 47 -24.17 30.99 -9.93
C ALA A 47 -25.25 32.08 -9.99
N MET A 48 -26.41 31.85 -9.37
CA MET A 48 -27.50 32.82 -9.32
C MET A 48 -27.12 34.16 -8.67
N VAL A 49 -26.24 34.14 -7.65
CA VAL A 49 -25.74 35.37 -7.02
C VAL A 49 -24.79 36.11 -7.95
N LEU A 50 -23.89 35.38 -8.62
CA LEU A 50 -22.87 35.97 -9.50
C LEU A 50 -23.42 36.54 -10.81
N CYS A 51 -24.56 36.04 -11.29
CA CYS A 51 -25.24 36.57 -12.47
C CYS A 51 -25.75 38.00 -12.33
N ASN A 52 -25.94 38.46 -11.09
CA ASN A 52 -26.37 39.82 -10.79
C ASN A 52 -25.21 40.83 -10.83
N LEU A 53 -23.95 40.37 -11.00
CA LEU A 53 -22.80 41.25 -11.22
C LEU A 53 -22.78 41.75 -12.68
N PRO A 54 -22.61 43.06 -12.93
CA PRO A 54 -22.59 43.61 -14.27
C PRO A 54 -21.39 43.07 -15.06
N SER A 55 -21.65 42.21 -16.05
CA SER A 55 -20.66 41.70 -17.00
C SER A 55 -21.32 41.49 -18.37
N ALA A 56 -20.60 41.72 -19.47
CA ALA A 56 -21.13 41.51 -20.83
C ALA A 56 -21.54 40.04 -21.11
N SER A 57 -21.06 39.10 -20.30
CA SER A 57 -21.44 37.68 -20.26
C SER A 57 -22.88 37.42 -19.78
N ALA A 58 -23.57 38.41 -19.20
CA ALA A 58 -24.97 38.30 -18.82
C ALA A 58 -25.92 38.03 -20.00
N MET A 59 -25.51 38.35 -21.24
CA MET A 59 -26.30 38.10 -22.46
C MET A 59 -26.29 36.63 -22.94
N LEU A 60 -25.33 35.81 -22.48
CA LEU A 60 -25.16 34.40 -22.85
C LEU A 60 -25.60 33.43 -21.72
N TRP A 61 -26.16 33.96 -20.63
CA TRP A 61 -26.51 33.18 -19.45
C TRP A 61 -27.78 32.35 -19.64
N GLN A 62 -27.71 31.05 -19.34
CA GLN A 62 -28.86 30.15 -19.34
C GLN A 62 -29.21 29.70 -17.92
N PRO A 63 -30.50 29.44 -17.59
CA PRO A 63 -30.94 29.13 -16.22
C PRO A 63 -30.30 27.88 -15.59
N HIS A 64 -29.78 26.96 -16.41
CA HIS A 64 -29.13 25.74 -15.95
C HIS A 64 -27.60 25.89 -15.74
N HIS A 65 -27.01 27.05 -16.07
CA HIS A 65 -25.59 27.29 -15.91
C HIS A 65 -25.17 27.36 -14.43
N ASP A 66 -23.96 26.88 -14.14
CA ASP A 66 -23.37 26.88 -12.81
C ASP A 66 -22.15 27.81 -12.68
N LEU A 67 -21.48 27.73 -11.51
CA LEU A 67 -20.28 28.52 -11.21
C LEU A 67 -19.15 28.33 -12.24
N LEU A 68 -18.97 27.11 -12.76
CA LEU A 68 -17.89 26.82 -13.70
C LEU A 68 -18.24 27.33 -15.09
N ASP A 69 -19.50 27.31 -15.51
CA ASP A 69 -19.95 27.95 -16.75
C ASP A 69 -19.68 29.46 -16.72
N TRP A 70 -19.92 30.10 -15.56
CA TRP A 70 -19.61 31.53 -15.37
C TRP A 70 -18.11 31.82 -15.56
N LEU A 71 -17.24 31.04 -14.92
CA LEU A 71 -15.78 31.16 -15.08
C LEU A 71 -15.33 30.84 -16.52
N GLY A 72 -15.96 29.85 -17.14
CA GLY A 72 -15.77 29.44 -18.53
C GLY A 72 -15.99 30.58 -19.50
N LEU A 73 -17.13 31.27 -19.36
CA LEU A 73 -17.50 32.40 -20.21
C LEU A 73 -16.60 33.62 -20.02
N ILE A 74 -16.19 33.92 -18.79
CA ILE A 74 -15.37 35.11 -18.46
C ILE A 74 -13.93 34.97 -18.94
N PHE A 75 -13.29 33.84 -18.63
CA PHE A 75 -11.87 33.62 -18.96
C PHE A 75 -11.67 32.86 -20.27
N GLY A 76 -12.75 32.42 -20.93
CA GLY A 76 -12.71 31.80 -22.24
C GLY A 76 -12.13 30.38 -22.27
N PHE A 77 -12.52 29.55 -21.29
CA PHE A 77 -12.16 28.13 -21.26
C PHE A 77 -12.99 27.30 -22.25
N GLN A 78 -12.49 26.14 -22.66
CA GLN A 78 -13.24 25.21 -23.51
C GLN A 78 -14.48 24.65 -22.78
N GLY A 79 -15.63 24.56 -23.45
CA GLY A 79 -16.87 24.02 -22.87
C GLY A 79 -16.73 22.58 -22.35
N ASP A 80 -16.01 21.73 -23.07
CA ASP A 80 -15.75 20.34 -22.63
C ASP A 80 -14.85 20.30 -21.39
N ASN A 81 -13.88 21.22 -21.26
CA ASN A 81 -13.05 21.32 -20.05
C ASN A 81 -13.90 21.74 -18.85
N VAL A 82 -14.83 22.69 -19.02
CA VAL A 82 -15.78 23.12 -17.99
C VAL A 82 -16.62 21.94 -17.48
N ARG A 83 -17.22 21.17 -18.40
CA ARG A 83 -18.01 19.97 -18.07
C ARG A 83 -17.18 18.92 -17.32
N ASN A 84 -15.98 18.61 -17.81
CA ASN A 84 -15.10 17.63 -17.19
C ASN A 84 -14.63 18.05 -15.78
N GLN A 85 -14.27 19.33 -15.58
CA GLN A 85 -13.84 19.83 -14.28
C GLN A 85 -14.99 19.98 -13.28
N ARG A 86 -16.22 20.18 -13.75
CA ARG A 86 -17.44 20.16 -12.93
C ARG A 86 -17.61 18.80 -12.26
N ASP A 87 -17.61 17.72 -13.05
CA ASP A 87 -17.73 16.36 -12.54
C ASP A 87 -16.60 16.04 -11.54
N HIS A 88 -15.37 16.42 -11.90
CA HIS A 88 -14.21 16.23 -11.04
C HIS A 88 -14.34 16.97 -9.70
N LEU A 89 -14.78 18.24 -9.71
CA LEU A 89 -14.98 19.02 -8.50
C LEU A 89 -16.08 18.42 -7.61
N ILE A 90 -17.23 18.06 -8.20
CA ILE A 90 -18.36 17.47 -7.47
C ILE A 90 -17.92 16.19 -6.76
N LEU A 91 -17.20 15.30 -7.45
CA LEU A 91 -16.71 14.05 -6.88
C LEU A 91 -15.73 14.27 -5.72
N HIS A 92 -14.83 15.26 -5.83
CA HIS A 92 -13.89 15.59 -4.75
C HIS A 92 -14.61 16.17 -3.52
N LEU A 93 -15.52 17.11 -3.74
CA LEU A 93 -16.30 17.75 -2.67
C LEU A 93 -17.19 16.74 -1.96
N ALA A 94 -17.92 15.92 -2.71
CA ALA A 94 -18.79 14.89 -2.14
C ALA A 94 -17.99 13.84 -1.35
N ASN A 95 -16.81 13.41 -1.85
CA ASN A 95 -15.91 12.51 -1.12
C ASN A 95 -15.26 13.14 0.12
N LEU A 96 -15.02 14.45 0.13
CA LEU A 96 -14.53 15.17 1.31
C LEU A 96 -15.63 15.35 2.35
N HIS A 97 -16.85 15.69 1.91
CA HIS A 97 -18.02 15.86 2.75
C HIS A 97 -18.35 14.58 3.53
N MET A 98 -18.39 13.43 2.83
CA MET A 98 -18.61 12.11 3.44
C MET A 98 -17.58 11.72 4.52
N ARG A 99 -16.39 12.36 4.51
CA ARG A 99 -15.32 12.09 5.49
C ARG A 99 -15.46 12.88 6.79
N LEU A 100 -16.30 13.91 6.82
CA LEU A 100 -16.49 14.74 8.00
C LEU A 100 -17.45 14.08 9.00
N PRO A 101 -17.20 14.17 10.31
CA PRO A 101 -18.15 13.71 11.32
C PRO A 101 -19.37 14.65 11.38
N ASN A 102 -20.58 14.09 11.36
CA ASN A 102 -21.87 14.81 11.45
C ASN A 102 -22.22 15.73 10.28
N SER A 103 -21.81 15.40 9.06
CA SER A 103 -22.18 16.13 7.85
C SER A 103 -23.69 16.08 7.59
N SER A 104 -24.36 17.23 7.49
CA SER A 104 -25.77 17.32 7.07
C SER A 104 -25.93 16.92 5.61
N ALA A 105 -27.05 16.25 5.29
CA ALA A 105 -27.40 15.84 3.94
C ALA A 105 -27.67 17.02 2.97
N CYS A 106 -27.99 18.21 3.49
CA CYS A 106 -28.58 19.29 2.68
C CYS A 106 -27.63 20.42 2.24
N ALA A 107 -26.39 20.50 2.76
CA ALA A 107 -25.45 21.58 2.43
C ALA A 107 -23.99 21.13 2.61
N LEU A 108 -23.07 21.67 1.81
CA LEU A 108 -21.63 21.40 1.95
C LEU A 108 -21.06 22.08 3.21
N ASP A 109 -20.23 21.34 3.95
CA ASP A 109 -19.49 21.91 5.09
C ASP A 109 -18.32 22.78 4.58
N LEU A 110 -18.27 24.04 5.04
CA LEU A 110 -17.18 24.99 4.76
C LEU A 110 -15.80 24.41 5.09
N LYS A 111 -15.70 23.53 6.10
CA LYS A 111 -14.43 22.86 6.47
C LYS A 111 -13.92 21.94 5.36
N ALA A 112 -14.81 21.25 4.64
CA ALA A 112 -14.42 20.38 3.53
C ALA A 112 -13.82 21.21 2.38
N ILE A 113 -14.47 22.32 2.04
CA ILE A 113 -14.06 23.22 0.97
C ILE A 113 -12.72 23.89 1.31
N ARG A 114 -12.60 24.46 2.52
CA ARG A 114 -11.35 25.09 2.96
C ARG A 114 -10.19 24.09 2.97
N GLY A 115 -10.41 22.89 3.51
CA GLY A 115 -9.40 21.83 3.50
C GLY A 115 -9.02 21.38 2.08
N TYR A 116 -9.95 21.42 1.13
CA TYR A 116 -9.64 21.16 -0.28
C TYR A 116 -8.81 22.26 -0.91
N ARG A 117 -9.20 23.54 -0.72
CA ARG A 117 -8.45 24.69 -1.24
C ARG A 117 -7.03 24.73 -0.70
N GLU A 118 -6.86 24.61 0.62
CA GLU A 118 -5.55 24.62 1.27
C GLU A 118 -4.63 23.56 0.68
N LYS A 119 -5.15 22.35 0.46
CA LYS A 119 -4.40 21.26 -0.16
C LYS A 119 -4.11 21.50 -1.65
N LEU A 120 -5.07 22.01 -2.40
CA LEU A 120 -4.93 22.25 -3.84
C LEU A 120 -3.93 23.37 -4.14
N LEU A 121 -3.93 24.42 -3.30
CA LEU A 121 -3.11 25.63 -3.47
C LEU A 121 -1.88 25.67 -2.58
N GLU A 122 -1.55 24.59 -1.86
CA GLU A 122 -0.37 24.50 -0.98
C GLU A 122 0.91 24.92 -1.73
N ASN A 123 1.14 24.34 -2.91
CA ASN A 123 2.30 24.67 -3.76
C ASN A 123 2.31 26.15 -4.17
N TYR A 124 1.15 26.73 -4.44
CA TYR A 124 1.03 28.14 -4.82
C TYR A 124 1.34 29.07 -3.64
N GLU A 125 0.85 28.75 -2.43
CA GLU A 125 1.15 29.49 -1.21
C GLU A 125 2.65 29.41 -0.85
N GLU A 126 3.26 28.23 -1.00
CA GLU A 126 4.70 28.04 -0.84
C GLU A 126 5.51 28.82 -1.88
N TRP A 127 5.09 28.82 -3.14
CA TRP A 127 5.72 29.58 -4.21
C TRP A 127 5.65 31.10 -3.95
N CYS A 128 4.48 31.62 -3.54
CA CYS A 128 4.31 33.02 -3.15
C CYS A 128 5.22 33.39 -1.96
N SER A 129 5.28 32.54 -0.94
CA SER A 129 6.14 32.70 0.24
C SER A 129 7.63 32.72 -0.15
N TYR A 130 8.04 31.83 -1.07
CA TYR A 130 9.40 31.76 -1.60
C TYR A 130 9.80 33.03 -2.34
N LEU A 131 8.97 33.52 -3.25
CA LEU A 131 9.20 34.77 -3.99
C LEU A 131 8.97 36.03 -3.14
N SER A 132 8.42 35.87 -1.92
CA SER A 132 7.99 36.94 -1.03
C SER A 132 7.00 37.90 -1.71
N VAL A 133 6.04 37.33 -2.45
CA VAL A 133 4.93 38.02 -3.12
C VAL A 133 3.66 37.80 -2.29
N ARG A 134 2.76 38.80 -2.24
CA ARG A 134 1.48 38.65 -1.54
C ARG A 134 0.60 37.70 -2.33
N SER A 135 -0.06 36.76 -1.65
CA SER A 135 -1.00 35.85 -2.30
C SER A 135 -2.19 36.64 -2.87
N SER A 136 -2.53 36.36 -4.13
CA SER A 136 -3.78 36.81 -4.76
C SER A 136 -5.02 36.11 -4.20
N VAL A 137 -4.87 35.09 -3.34
CA VAL A 137 -6.02 34.44 -2.68
C VAL A 137 -6.40 35.27 -1.46
N THR A 138 -7.43 36.09 -1.60
CA THR A 138 -8.02 36.89 -0.52
C THR A 138 -9.31 36.21 -0.04
N VAL A 139 -9.26 35.66 1.17
CA VAL A 139 -10.43 35.15 1.91
C VAL A 139 -10.63 36.05 3.13
N SER A 140 -10.82 37.35 2.90
CA SER A 140 -11.12 38.32 3.95
C SER A 140 -12.58 38.78 3.78
N GLY A 141 -13.49 38.10 4.48
CA GLY A 141 -14.88 38.52 4.67
C GLY A 141 -15.15 38.82 6.13
N ASN A 142 -16.28 39.46 6.44
CA ASN A 142 -16.74 39.61 7.82
C ASN A 142 -16.98 38.20 8.40
N PRO A 143 -16.50 37.85 9.61
CA PRO A 143 -16.62 36.49 10.16
C PRO A 143 -18.06 35.99 10.30
N ASP A 144 -19.03 36.91 10.28
CA ASP A 144 -20.46 36.64 10.39
C ASP A 144 -21.13 36.25 9.05
N ASP A 145 -20.44 36.42 7.91
CA ASP A 145 -20.96 36.09 6.57
C ASP A 145 -20.28 34.84 5.98
N ASN A 146 -20.69 33.67 6.50
CA ASN A 146 -20.15 32.37 6.08
C ASN A 146 -20.39 32.06 4.59
N ASP A 147 -21.45 32.60 4.00
CA ASP A 147 -21.80 32.36 2.60
C ASP A 147 -20.77 33.05 1.68
N GLN A 148 -20.42 34.32 1.92
CA GLN A 148 -19.41 35.03 1.12
C GLN A 148 -18.02 34.37 1.16
N ILE A 149 -17.63 33.84 2.33
CA ILE A 149 -16.36 33.11 2.50
C ILE A 149 -16.38 31.82 1.69
N MET A 150 -17.46 31.04 1.78
CA MET A 150 -17.65 29.81 1.03
C MET A 150 -17.54 30.04 -0.48
N TRP A 151 -18.11 31.13 -0.97
CA TRP A 151 -18.13 31.48 -2.38
C TRP A 151 -16.74 31.74 -2.95
N ARG A 152 -15.94 32.54 -2.23
CA ARG A 152 -14.55 32.82 -2.63
C ARG A 152 -13.70 31.56 -2.64
N GLU A 153 -13.88 30.69 -1.65
CA GLU A 153 -13.17 29.41 -1.56
C GLU A 153 -13.47 28.52 -2.78
N LEU A 154 -14.75 28.35 -3.15
CA LEU A 154 -15.16 27.58 -4.33
C LEU A 154 -14.70 28.19 -5.66
N LEU A 155 -14.71 29.51 -5.77
CA LEU A 155 -14.23 30.23 -6.96
C LEU A 155 -12.73 29.99 -7.22
N TYR A 156 -11.88 30.09 -6.20
CA TYR A 156 -10.44 29.83 -6.37
C TYR A 156 -10.14 28.38 -6.74
N VAL A 157 -10.85 27.44 -6.11
CA VAL A 157 -10.73 26.02 -6.43
C VAL A 157 -11.14 25.76 -7.88
N SER A 158 -12.30 26.27 -8.29
CA SER A 158 -12.84 26.07 -9.64
C SER A 158 -11.93 26.69 -10.70
N LEU A 159 -11.44 27.91 -10.46
CA LEU A 159 -10.50 28.59 -11.37
C LEU A 159 -9.21 27.79 -11.54
N TYR A 160 -8.63 27.28 -10.46
CA TYR A 160 -7.41 26.47 -10.53
C TYR A 160 -7.64 25.18 -11.31
N LEU A 161 -8.78 24.49 -11.10
CA LEU A 161 -9.11 23.27 -11.82
C LEU A 161 -9.32 23.50 -13.32
N LEU A 162 -9.95 24.60 -13.72
CA LEU A 162 -10.12 24.97 -15.12
C LEU A 162 -8.78 25.25 -15.80
N ILE A 163 -7.89 26.00 -15.14
CA ILE A 163 -6.51 26.23 -15.60
C ILE A 163 -5.76 24.90 -15.72
N TRP A 164 -5.84 24.05 -14.69
CA TRP A 164 -5.18 22.74 -14.67
C TRP A 164 -5.67 21.83 -15.80
N GLY A 165 -6.97 21.83 -16.06
CA GLY A 165 -7.64 21.04 -17.10
C GLY A 165 -7.11 21.37 -18.50
N GLU A 166 -7.17 22.64 -18.89
CA GLU A 166 -6.81 23.12 -20.24
C GLU A 166 -5.28 23.23 -20.45
N ALA A 167 -4.51 23.44 -19.38
CA ALA A 167 -3.05 23.53 -19.43
C ALA A 167 -2.34 22.16 -19.33
N ALA A 168 -2.94 21.09 -19.85
CA ALA A 168 -2.41 19.71 -19.74
C ALA A 168 -0.93 19.58 -20.16
N ASN A 169 -0.54 20.26 -21.25
CA ASN A 169 0.84 20.27 -21.76
C ASN A 169 1.83 21.01 -20.85
N LEU A 170 1.36 21.92 -19.99
CA LEU A 170 2.17 22.76 -19.12
C LEU A 170 2.22 22.23 -17.67
N ARG A 171 1.53 21.12 -17.36
CA ARG A 171 1.52 20.53 -16.00
C ARG A 171 2.90 20.11 -15.48
N PHE A 172 3.85 19.89 -16.38
CA PHE A 172 5.25 19.62 -16.04
C PHE A 172 6.03 20.88 -15.58
N LEU A 173 5.40 22.06 -15.60
CA LEU A 173 5.92 23.34 -15.13
C LEU A 173 5.02 23.90 -14.02
N PRO A 174 5.07 23.33 -12.79
CA PRO A 174 4.13 23.70 -11.72
C PRO A 174 4.20 25.19 -11.33
N GLU A 175 5.37 25.80 -11.38
CA GLU A 175 5.58 27.22 -11.06
C GLU A 175 5.09 28.14 -12.18
N CYS A 176 5.08 27.66 -13.43
CA CYS A 176 4.38 28.32 -14.53
C CYS A 176 2.87 28.34 -14.28
N LEU A 177 2.29 27.24 -13.81
CA LEU A 177 0.87 27.20 -13.42
C LEU A 177 0.58 28.12 -12.24
N CYS A 178 1.46 28.18 -11.23
CA CYS A 178 1.33 29.13 -10.12
C CYS A 178 1.34 30.58 -10.60
N TYR A 179 2.19 30.91 -11.58
CA TYR A 179 2.23 32.24 -12.20
C TYR A 179 0.93 32.59 -12.94
N ILE A 180 0.41 31.66 -13.76
CA ILE A 180 -0.87 31.85 -14.48
C ILE A 180 -2.01 32.04 -13.48
N PHE A 181 -2.12 31.16 -12.47
CA PHE A 181 -3.13 31.25 -11.43
C PHE A 181 -3.03 32.55 -10.63
N HIS A 182 -1.82 33.00 -10.29
CA HIS A 182 -1.59 34.24 -9.53
C HIS A 182 -2.24 35.45 -10.20
N HIS A 183 -2.07 35.58 -11.52
CA HIS A 183 -2.60 36.69 -12.30
C HIS A 183 -4.10 36.56 -12.56
N MET A 184 -4.59 35.36 -12.92
CA MET A 184 -6.02 35.13 -13.13
C MET A 184 -6.83 35.29 -11.83
N ALA A 185 -6.29 34.86 -10.69
CA ALA A 185 -6.92 35.10 -9.39
C ALA A 185 -6.93 36.59 -9.00
N MET A 186 -5.90 37.35 -9.40
CA MET A 186 -5.87 38.80 -9.23
C MET A 186 -6.95 39.50 -10.06
N GLU A 187 -7.14 39.09 -11.32
CA GLU A 187 -8.21 39.59 -12.19
C GLU A 187 -9.59 39.23 -11.64
N LEU A 188 -9.78 37.98 -11.19
CA LEU A 188 -11.01 37.52 -10.55
C LEU A 188 -11.39 38.41 -9.35
N ASN A 189 -10.44 38.74 -8.49
CA ASN A 189 -10.72 39.61 -7.35
C ASN A 189 -11.10 41.02 -7.75
N ARG A 190 -10.49 41.58 -8.79
CA ARG A 190 -10.87 42.91 -9.31
C ARG A 190 -12.30 42.91 -9.86
N ILE A 191 -12.73 41.82 -10.50
CA ILE A 191 -14.11 41.62 -10.96
C ILE A 191 -15.06 41.58 -9.76
N LEU A 192 -14.75 40.79 -8.73
CA LEU A 192 -15.58 40.67 -7.52
C LEU A 192 -15.67 41.96 -6.70
N GLU A 193 -14.63 42.79 -6.71
CA GLU A 193 -14.57 44.09 -6.03
C GLU A 193 -15.23 45.22 -6.84
N GLY A 194 -15.70 44.97 -8.06
CA GLY A 194 -16.30 45.98 -8.94
C GLY A 194 -15.33 47.06 -9.40
N CYS A 195 -14.02 46.79 -9.37
CA CYS A 195 -12.96 47.75 -9.73
C CYS A 195 -12.71 47.88 -11.24
N LEU A 196 -13.45 47.14 -12.08
CA LEU A 196 -13.39 47.26 -13.54
C LEU A 196 -14.59 48.10 -13.98
N ASP A 197 -14.35 49.18 -14.73
CA ASP A 197 -15.41 49.92 -15.41
C ASP A 197 -16.23 48.96 -16.30
N ASN A 198 -17.53 49.24 -16.46
CA ASN A 198 -18.55 48.38 -17.13
C ASN A 198 -18.16 47.81 -18.51
N ASP A 199 -17.11 48.31 -19.16
CA ASP A 199 -16.61 47.90 -20.49
C ASP A 199 -15.28 47.11 -20.47
N THR A 200 -14.67 46.85 -19.31
CA THR A 200 -13.32 46.26 -19.24
C THR A 200 -13.36 44.75 -19.02
N MET A 201 -13.21 43.97 -20.10
CA MET A 201 -13.06 42.51 -20.04
C MET A 201 -11.72 42.09 -19.42
N PRO A 202 -11.60 40.86 -18.87
CA PRO A 202 -10.30 40.28 -18.51
C PRO A 202 -9.31 40.33 -19.67
N ALA A 203 -8.01 40.33 -19.38
CA ALA A 203 -6.96 40.41 -20.41
C ALA A 203 -7.09 39.32 -21.48
N TYR A 204 -7.67 38.17 -21.09
CA TYR A 204 -8.05 37.07 -21.97
C TYR A 204 -9.54 36.78 -21.80
N SER A 205 -10.32 37.09 -22.83
CA SER A 205 -11.78 36.88 -22.89
C SER A 205 -12.18 36.46 -24.31
N GLY A 206 -13.32 35.76 -24.41
CA GLY A 206 -13.83 35.17 -25.66
C GLY A 206 -13.58 33.65 -25.75
N GLU A 207 -14.32 32.99 -26.64
CA GLU A 207 -14.32 31.54 -26.77
C GLU A 207 -12.92 30.96 -27.06
N ASN A 208 -12.51 29.96 -26.27
CA ASN A 208 -11.21 29.28 -26.37
C ASN A 208 -10.00 30.24 -26.31
N SER A 209 -10.14 31.41 -25.66
CA SER A 209 -9.10 32.41 -25.58
C SER A 209 -7.96 32.00 -24.65
N PHE A 210 -8.24 31.27 -23.56
CA PHE A 210 -7.22 30.77 -22.63
C PHE A 210 -6.24 29.80 -23.34
N LEU A 211 -6.76 28.76 -24.00
CA LEU A 211 -5.95 27.82 -24.79
C LEU A 211 -5.11 28.55 -25.85
N ASN A 212 -5.72 29.43 -26.63
CA ASN A 212 -5.08 30.03 -27.79
C ASN A 212 -4.09 31.16 -27.44
N ARG A 213 -4.37 31.95 -26.39
CA ARG A 213 -3.58 33.15 -26.06
C ARG A 213 -2.65 32.97 -24.86
N VAL A 214 -2.92 32.01 -23.97
CA VAL A 214 -2.07 31.73 -22.79
C VAL A 214 -1.28 30.43 -22.99
N VAL A 215 -1.96 29.32 -23.24
CA VAL A 215 -1.31 27.99 -23.28
C VAL A 215 -0.50 27.77 -24.56
N LYS A 216 -1.08 28.06 -25.72
CA LYS A 216 -0.48 27.79 -27.04
C LYS A 216 0.86 28.51 -27.28
N PRO A 217 1.07 29.79 -26.92
CA PRO A 217 2.38 30.45 -27.08
C PRO A 217 3.49 29.80 -26.24
N ILE A 218 3.19 29.46 -24.99
CA ILE A 218 4.15 28.79 -24.08
C ILE A 218 4.46 27.39 -24.62
N TYR A 219 3.43 26.62 -25.00
CA TYR A 219 3.59 25.30 -25.60
C TYR A 219 4.41 25.31 -26.89
N ASN A 220 4.15 26.25 -27.81
CA ASN A 220 4.88 26.36 -29.07
C ASN A 220 6.38 26.59 -28.83
N THR A 221 6.73 27.36 -27.81
CA THR A 221 8.12 27.61 -27.41
C THR A 221 8.78 26.34 -26.91
N ILE A 222 8.11 25.63 -25.99
CA ILE A 222 8.59 24.34 -25.47
C ILE A 222 8.73 23.32 -26.61
N ARG A 223 7.74 23.24 -27.52
CA ARG A 223 7.76 22.36 -28.69
C ARG A 223 8.93 22.68 -29.62
N SER A 224 9.23 23.96 -29.83
CA SER A 224 10.37 24.38 -30.67
C SER A 224 11.71 23.98 -30.06
N GLU A 225 11.89 24.16 -28.74
CA GLU A 225 13.10 23.74 -28.01
C GLU A 225 13.23 22.22 -27.93
N ALA A 226 12.11 21.51 -27.73
CA ALA A 226 12.09 20.05 -27.76
C ALA A 226 12.51 19.51 -29.14
N LYS A 227 12.10 20.14 -30.25
CA LYS A 227 12.58 19.80 -31.60
C LYS A 227 14.08 20.06 -31.75
N SER A 228 14.61 21.13 -31.15
CA SER A 228 16.04 21.45 -31.14
C SER A 228 16.90 20.39 -30.42
N SER A 229 16.29 19.50 -29.61
CA SER A 229 16.97 18.37 -28.98
C SER A 229 17.40 17.27 -29.97
N LEU A 230 16.87 17.27 -31.20
CA LEU A 230 17.09 16.23 -32.22
C LEU A 230 16.88 14.82 -31.64
N ASN A 231 15.75 14.57 -30.97
CA ASN A 231 15.43 13.29 -30.31
C ASN A 231 16.51 12.78 -29.34
N GLY A 232 17.22 13.69 -28.67
CA GLY A 232 18.26 13.37 -27.69
C GLY A 232 19.68 13.25 -28.25
N PHE A 233 19.88 13.43 -29.57
CA PHE A 233 21.22 13.45 -30.17
C PHE A 233 21.96 14.80 -29.96
N ALA A 234 21.25 15.88 -29.65
CA ALA A 234 21.87 17.17 -29.37
C ALA A 234 22.52 17.20 -27.97
N PRO A 235 23.71 17.80 -27.80
CA PRO A 235 24.32 17.99 -26.48
C PRO A 235 23.38 18.74 -25.54
N TYR A 236 23.21 18.23 -24.32
CA TYR A 236 22.38 18.83 -23.26
C TYR A 236 22.71 20.29 -22.89
N SER A 237 23.82 20.83 -23.39
CA SER A 237 24.22 22.23 -23.18
C SER A 237 23.64 23.21 -24.20
N LYS A 238 23.01 22.73 -25.28
CA LYS A 238 22.58 23.55 -26.43
C LYS A 238 21.10 23.92 -26.44
N TRP A 239 20.26 23.25 -25.65
CA TRP A 239 18.81 23.42 -25.64
C TRP A 239 18.28 23.49 -24.20
N ARG A 240 17.08 24.05 -24.01
CA ARG A 240 16.42 24.17 -22.70
C ARG A 240 15.52 22.97 -22.43
N ASN A 241 15.70 22.30 -21.29
CA ASN A 241 14.77 21.27 -20.83
C ASN A 241 13.60 21.88 -20.02
N TYR A 242 12.64 21.05 -19.60
CA TYR A 242 11.51 21.53 -18.81
C TYR A 242 11.95 22.18 -17.48
N GLU A 243 13.04 21.73 -16.85
CA GLU A 243 13.56 22.33 -15.61
C GLU A 243 14.07 23.75 -15.86
N ASP A 244 14.75 23.98 -16.98
CA ASP A 244 15.25 25.30 -17.39
C ASP A 244 14.09 26.31 -17.59
N PHE A 245 12.97 25.84 -18.17
CA PHE A 245 11.75 26.64 -18.29
C PHE A 245 11.09 26.92 -16.95
N ASN A 246 11.06 25.93 -16.06
CA ASN A 246 10.42 26.04 -14.76
C ASN A 246 11.22 26.96 -13.80
N GLU A 247 12.56 26.87 -13.84
CA GLU A 247 13.47 27.71 -13.04
C GLU A 247 13.27 29.21 -13.32
N TYR A 248 12.83 29.59 -14.52
CA TYR A 248 12.50 30.99 -14.83
C TYR A 248 11.46 31.57 -13.86
N PHE A 249 10.48 30.76 -13.46
CA PHE A 249 9.40 31.13 -12.53
C PHE A 249 9.82 31.08 -11.05
N TRP A 250 11.07 30.70 -10.74
CA TRP A 250 11.65 30.83 -9.40
C TRP A 250 12.24 32.21 -9.11
N SER A 251 12.26 33.09 -10.12
CA SER A 251 12.77 34.45 -9.98
C SER A 251 11.64 35.46 -10.09
N ARG A 252 11.80 36.63 -9.44
CA ARG A 252 10.89 37.77 -9.67
C ARG A 252 10.97 38.31 -11.10
N GLY A 253 11.98 37.90 -11.88
CA GLY A 253 12.13 38.28 -13.28
C GLY A 253 10.97 37.84 -14.16
N CYS A 254 10.19 36.83 -13.77
CA CYS A 254 8.97 36.45 -14.51
C CYS A 254 7.90 37.55 -14.50
N PHE A 255 7.72 38.28 -13.40
CA PHE A 255 6.75 39.37 -13.31
C PHE A 255 7.18 40.60 -14.12
N GLU A 256 8.48 40.89 -14.18
CA GLU A 256 9.03 42.06 -14.88
C GLU A 256 9.16 41.81 -16.38
N GLY A 257 9.60 40.60 -16.77
CA GLY A 257 9.90 40.22 -18.15
C GLY A 257 8.70 39.70 -18.93
N LEU A 258 7.95 38.74 -18.35
CA LEU A 258 6.85 38.06 -19.06
C LEU A 258 5.56 38.89 -19.05
N LYS A 259 5.27 39.60 -17.94
CA LYS A 259 4.09 40.45 -17.71
C LYS A 259 2.74 39.72 -17.91
N TRP A 260 1.64 40.38 -17.50
CA TRP A 260 0.28 39.92 -17.72
C TRP A 260 -0.56 41.07 -18.27
N PRO A 261 -1.04 41.02 -19.53
CA PRO A 261 -0.93 39.94 -20.52
C PRO A 261 0.51 39.64 -20.97
N LEU A 262 0.73 38.41 -21.45
CA LEU A 262 2.02 37.86 -21.88
C LEU A 262 2.68 38.72 -22.96
N ASN A 263 3.90 39.18 -22.70
CA ASN A 263 4.74 39.84 -23.66
C ASN A 263 5.52 38.81 -24.50
N LEU A 264 5.10 38.62 -25.75
CA LEU A 264 5.72 37.68 -26.69
C LEU A 264 7.15 38.06 -27.11
N GLU A 265 7.57 39.31 -26.87
CA GLU A 265 8.94 39.78 -27.11
C GLU A 265 9.89 39.51 -25.92
N SER A 266 9.42 38.81 -24.88
CA SER A 266 10.26 38.51 -23.73
C SER A 266 11.32 37.45 -24.07
N LYS A 267 12.47 37.52 -23.37
CA LYS A 267 13.56 36.53 -23.46
C LYS A 267 13.15 35.10 -23.14
N PHE A 268 11.96 34.92 -22.54
CA PHE A 268 11.38 33.60 -22.30
C PHE A 268 11.04 32.90 -23.63
N PHE A 269 10.46 33.64 -24.58
CA PHE A 269 10.06 33.15 -25.90
C PHE A 269 11.21 33.12 -26.91
N GLU A 270 12.29 33.87 -26.68
CA GLU A 270 13.51 33.80 -27.49
C GLU A 270 14.33 32.53 -27.19
N GLY A 271 14.86 31.89 -28.23
CA GLY A 271 15.73 30.70 -28.12
C GLY A 271 17.13 31.05 -27.62
N ALA A 272 17.31 31.12 -26.30
CA ALA A 272 18.56 31.57 -25.67
C ALA A 272 19.61 30.47 -25.41
N GLY A 273 19.34 29.22 -25.81
CA GLY A 273 20.16 28.06 -25.41
C GLY A 273 20.02 27.72 -23.92
N LYS A 274 20.82 26.79 -23.39
CA LYS A 274 20.66 26.31 -22.01
C LYS A 274 20.85 27.42 -20.97
N THR A 275 19.79 27.69 -20.23
CA THR A 275 19.76 28.66 -19.13
C THR A 275 20.14 28.04 -17.80
N GLY A 276 20.22 26.72 -17.62
CA GLY A 276 20.69 26.11 -16.37
C GLY A 276 22.19 25.83 -16.28
N PHE A 277 22.63 25.30 -15.13
CA PHE A 277 23.99 24.77 -14.95
C PHE A 277 24.17 23.45 -15.71
N VAL A 278 25.33 23.28 -16.34
CA VAL A 278 25.75 22.00 -16.95
C VAL A 278 26.88 21.43 -16.11
N GLU A 279 26.59 20.35 -15.38
CA GLU A 279 27.62 19.67 -14.58
C GLU A 279 28.67 19.04 -15.50
N ARG A 280 29.93 19.45 -15.34
CA ARG A 280 31.07 18.76 -15.96
C ARG A 280 31.56 17.69 -14.99
N ARG A 281 31.32 16.42 -15.32
CA ARG A 281 31.79 15.29 -14.49
C ARG A 281 33.30 15.13 -14.63
N SER A 282 34.00 15.11 -13.50
CA SER A 282 35.44 14.87 -13.42
C SER A 282 35.75 13.88 -12.28
N PHE A 283 36.93 13.26 -12.30
CA PHE A 283 37.37 12.37 -11.20
C PHE A 283 37.36 13.08 -9.84
N TRP A 284 37.72 14.37 -9.81
CA TRP A 284 37.72 15.20 -8.60
C TRP A 284 36.33 15.40 -8.00
N ASN A 285 35.26 15.14 -8.76
CA ASN A 285 33.89 15.20 -8.22
C ASN A 285 33.67 14.12 -7.15
N VAL A 286 34.34 12.96 -7.22
CA VAL A 286 34.25 11.92 -6.19
C VAL A 286 34.80 12.42 -4.85
N PHE A 287 35.96 13.08 -4.89
CA PHE A 287 36.57 13.65 -3.69
C PHE A 287 35.72 14.78 -3.10
N ARG A 288 35.21 15.67 -3.96
CA ARG A 288 34.35 16.80 -3.56
C ARG A 288 33.03 16.34 -2.94
N SER A 289 32.33 15.43 -3.61
CA SER A 289 31.00 14.95 -3.18
C SER A 289 31.06 14.13 -1.90
N PHE A 290 32.11 13.32 -1.71
CA PHE A 290 32.30 12.48 -0.52
C PHE A 290 33.36 13.00 0.45
N HIS A 291 33.57 14.33 0.50
CA HIS A 291 34.61 14.98 1.32
C HIS A 291 34.65 14.50 2.79
N ARG A 292 33.49 14.32 3.42
CA ARG A 292 33.40 13.89 4.83
C ARG A 292 33.99 12.49 5.05
N LEU A 293 33.78 11.58 4.10
CA LEU A 293 34.31 10.21 4.13
C LEU A 293 35.84 10.26 4.03
N TRP A 294 36.35 10.98 3.03
CA TRP A 294 37.80 11.13 2.80
C TRP A 294 38.51 11.79 3.99
N LEU A 295 37.92 12.88 4.51
CA LEU A 295 38.42 13.56 5.70
C LEU A 295 38.53 12.61 6.88
N MET A 296 37.49 11.84 7.16
CA MET A 296 37.49 10.90 8.27
C MET A 296 38.53 9.78 8.08
N LEU A 297 38.61 9.18 6.89
CA LEU A 297 39.56 8.09 6.59
C LEU A 297 41.02 8.58 6.67
N ILE A 298 41.33 9.72 6.06
CA ILE A 298 42.70 10.24 6.04
C ILE A 298 43.15 10.67 7.45
N LEU A 299 42.30 11.39 8.19
CA LEU A 299 42.63 11.84 9.55
C LEU A 299 42.81 10.65 10.51
N PHE A 300 41.94 9.64 10.42
CA PHE A 300 42.08 8.45 11.24
C PHE A 300 43.36 7.68 10.88
N PHE A 301 43.63 7.45 9.60
CA PHE A 301 44.82 6.73 9.16
C PHE A 301 46.12 7.41 9.63
N GLN A 302 46.21 8.74 9.47
CA GLN A 302 47.34 9.52 9.98
C GLN A 302 47.46 9.43 11.50
N GLY A 303 46.36 9.62 12.23
CA GLY A 303 46.35 9.54 13.70
C GLY A 303 46.77 8.15 14.19
N ALA A 304 46.25 7.09 13.57
CA ALA A 304 46.56 5.71 13.90
C ALA A 304 48.03 5.36 13.67
N ILE A 305 48.64 5.79 12.56
CA ILE A 305 50.08 5.59 12.30
C ILE A 305 50.92 6.29 13.37
N ILE A 306 50.58 7.54 13.72
CA ILE A 306 51.33 8.31 14.73
C ILE A 306 51.28 7.62 16.10
N LEU A 307 50.13 7.08 16.48
CA LEU A 307 49.94 6.37 17.76
C LEU A 307 50.63 5.01 17.77
N ALA A 308 50.54 4.26 16.67
CA ALA A 308 51.13 2.94 16.54
C ALA A 308 52.67 2.99 16.40
N TRP A 309 53.24 4.15 16.03
CA TRP A 309 54.69 4.34 15.91
C TRP A 309 55.46 4.20 17.24
N GLU A 310 54.79 4.34 18.38
CA GLU A 310 55.41 4.20 19.71
C GLU A 310 55.23 2.76 20.23
N GLU A 311 56.31 1.97 20.28
CA GLU A 311 56.24 0.51 20.53
C GLU A 311 56.09 0.12 22.00
N ASP A 312 56.51 0.97 22.94
CA ASP A 312 56.57 0.64 24.37
C ASP A 312 55.19 0.50 25.03
N ASN A 313 54.10 0.88 24.33
CA ASN A 313 52.76 0.98 24.90
C ASN A 313 51.75 0.10 24.15
N ARG A 314 51.16 -0.87 24.84
CA ARG A 314 50.13 -1.77 24.26
C ARG A 314 48.79 -1.08 23.96
N ARG A 315 48.53 0.11 24.51
CA ARG A 315 47.27 0.86 24.34
C ARG A 315 47.51 2.28 23.81
N PRO A 316 46.65 2.79 22.89
CA PRO A 316 46.83 4.10 22.25
C PRO A 316 46.87 5.28 23.23
N TRP A 317 46.15 5.21 24.34
CA TRP A 317 46.11 6.27 25.36
C TRP A 317 47.44 6.44 26.10
N GLN A 318 48.21 5.35 26.25
CA GLN A 318 49.53 5.38 26.90
C GLN A 318 50.59 6.01 25.99
N ALA A 319 50.50 5.78 24.67
CA ALA A 319 51.34 6.45 23.68
C ALA A 319 51.12 7.97 23.67
N LEU A 320 49.90 8.46 23.93
CA LEU A 320 49.60 9.89 24.04
C LEU A 320 50.26 10.57 25.26
N SER A 321 50.72 9.79 26.24
CA SER A 321 51.46 10.32 27.40
C SER A 321 52.87 10.77 26.99
N ASN A 322 53.42 10.25 25.89
CA ASN A 322 54.69 10.73 25.36
C ASN A 322 54.49 12.10 24.70
N ARG A 323 55.22 13.10 25.20
CA ARG A 323 55.16 14.49 24.71
C ARG A 323 55.49 14.61 23.21
N ASN A 324 56.42 13.79 22.71
CA ASN A 324 56.76 13.76 21.29
C ASN A 324 55.57 13.30 20.42
N VAL A 325 54.86 12.27 20.86
CA VAL A 325 53.69 11.72 20.17
C VAL A 325 52.54 12.71 20.23
N LYS A 326 52.31 13.37 21.37
CA LYS A 326 51.28 14.41 21.52
C LYS A 326 51.46 15.55 20.52
N VAL A 327 52.68 16.09 20.37
CA VAL A 327 52.94 17.15 19.39
C VAL A 327 52.86 16.62 17.95
N ARG A 328 53.30 15.38 17.68
CA ARG A 328 53.07 14.76 16.35
C ARG A 328 51.58 14.63 16.03
N PHE A 329 50.75 14.27 17.00
CA PHE A 329 49.30 14.13 16.85
C PHE A 329 48.61 15.45 16.48
N LEU A 330 49.14 16.61 16.89
CA LEU A 330 48.63 17.93 16.47
C LEU A 330 48.69 18.15 14.95
N SER A 331 49.51 17.39 14.21
CA SER A 331 49.53 17.42 12.73
C SER A 331 48.20 17.02 12.09
N VAL A 332 47.34 16.29 12.80
CA VAL A 332 45.98 15.91 12.34
C VAL A 332 45.11 17.16 12.12
N LEU A 333 45.32 18.23 12.91
CA LEU A 333 44.58 19.49 12.72
C LEU A 333 45.07 20.27 11.49
N VAL A 334 46.36 20.16 11.18
CA VAL A 334 46.95 20.75 9.97
C VAL A 334 46.41 20.04 8.72
N THR A 335 46.34 18.72 8.73
CA THR A 335 45.78 17.95 7.60
C THR A 335 44.28 18.16 7.46
N TRP A 336 43.52 18.28 8.57
CA TRP A 336 42.10 18.63 8.51
C TRP A 336 41.89 19.97 7.79
N SER A 337 42.58 21.02 8.24
CA SER A 337 42.47 22.34 7.61
C SER A 337 42.94 22.34 6.15
N GLY A 338 43.98 21.56 5.80
CA GLY A 338 44.43 21.37 4.42
C GLY A 338 43.40 20.70 3.51
N ILE A 339 42.74 19.64 3.95
CA ILE A 339 41.68 18.95 3.17
C ILE A 339 40.45 19.87 2.99
N GLU A 340 40.11 20.68 4.00
CA GLU A 340 39.05 21.68 3.89
C GLU A 340 39.39 22.79 2.86
N PHE A 341 40.65 23.19 2.77
CA PHE A 341 41.11 24.12 1.73
C PHE A 341 41.09 23.48 0.34
N LEU A 342 41.53 22.22 0.21
CA LEU A 342 41.42 21.47 -1.05
C LEU A 342 39.96 21.39 -1.52
N LYS A 343 39.03 21.12 -0.60
CA LYS A 343 37.60 21.10 -0.92
C LYS A 343 37.10 22.45 -1.42
N SER A 344 37.46 23.55 -0.74
CA SER A 344 37.01 24.89 -1.16
C SER A 344 37.57 25.29 -2.53
N MET A 345 38.80 24.89 -2.85
CA MET A 345 39.40 25.04 -4.18
C MET A 345 38.65 24.22 -5.23
N LEU A 346 38.32 22.96 -4.93
CA LEU A 346 37.54 22.10 -5.83
C LEU A 346 36.12 22.64 -6.06
N ASP A 347 35.49 23.24 -5.06
CA ASP A 347 34.20 23.90 -5.23
C ASP A 347 34.30 25.05 -6.24
N ILE A 348 35.35 25.89 -6.19
CA ILE A 348 35.57 26.95 -7.20
C ILE A 348 35.81 26.35 -8.59
N LEU A 349 36.72 25.38 -8.71
CA LEU A 349 37.12 24.80 -10.00
C LEU A 349 35.98 24.05 -10.69
N THR A 350 35.14 23.35 -9.94
CA THR A 350 34.05 22.53 -10.50
C THR A 350 32.75 23.31 -10.68
N GLN A 351 32.53 24.39 -9.91
CA GLN A 351 31.28 25.15 -9.88
C GLN A 351 31.37 26.59 -10.39
N TYR A 352 32.49 27.00 -11.01
CA TYR A 352 32.62 28.38 -11.52
C TYR A 352 31.50 28.78 -12.50
N SER A 353 30.96 27.84 -13.28
CA SER A 353 29.88 28.10 -14.23
C SER A 353 28.52 28.39 -13.57
N LEU A 354 28.38 28.18 -12.26
CA LEU A 354 27.21 28.60 -11.48
C LEU A 354 27.23 30.10 -11.16
N VAL A 355 28.38 30.77 -11.33
CA VAL A 355 28.51 32.20 -11.05
C VAL A 355 28.05 33.00 -12.27
N ARG A 356 26.86 33.57 -12.16
CA ARG A 356 26.25 34.46 -13.15
C ARG A 356 26.00 35.83 -12.54
N ARG A 357 25.58 36.78 -13.38
CA ARG A 357 25.24 38.14 -12.94
C ARG A 357 24.18 38.15 -11.83
N GLU A 358 23.22 37.23 -11.88
CA GLU A 358 22.15 37.08 -10.89
C GLU A 358 22.60 36.30 -9.63
N THR A 359 23.62 35.45 -9.74
CA THR A 359 24.14 34.60 -8.64
C THR A 359 25.52 35.03 -8.14
N LEU A 360 25.88 36.30 -8.29
CA LEU A 360 27.17 36.85 -7.84
C LEU A 360 27.45 36.57 -6.36
N SER A 361 26.41 36.56 -5.51
CA SER A 361 26.52 36.20 -4.09
C SER A 361 27.09 34.80 -3.87
N LEU A 362 26.85 33.86 -4.80
CA LEU A 362 27.39 32.50 -4.75
C LEU A 362 28.90 32.49 -5.00
N GLY A 363 29.36 33.24 -6.00
CA GLY A 363 30.78 33.39 -6.33
C GLY A 363 31.56 34.05 -5.20
N VAL A 364 31.03 35.14 -4.63
CA VAL A 364 31.62 35.81 -3.46
C VAL A 364 31.75 34.85 -2.28
N ARG A 365 30.73 34.03 -2.02
CA ARG A 365 30.79 33.02 -0.96
C ARG A 365 31.87 31.97 -1.18
N MET A 366 31.99 31.42 -2.40
CA MET A 366 33.01 30.42 -2.72
C MET A 366 34.41 30.98 -2.45
N LEU A 367 34.65 32.23 -2.85
CA LEU A 367 35.91 32.92 -2.63
C LEU A 367 36.17 33.17 -1.14
N VAL A 368 35.19 33.68 -0.38
CA VAL A 368 35.31 33.90 1.07
C VAL A 368 35.61 32.60 1.82
N ASN A 369 34.91 31.51 1.48
CA ASN A 369 35.15 30.20 2.10
C ASN A 369 36.55 29.66 1.79
N SER A 370 37.06 29.90 0.58
CA SER A 370 38.41 29.51 0.20
C SER A 370 39.48 30.30 0.95
N LEU A 371 39.30 31.63 1.08
CA LEU A 371 40.21 32.47 1.87
C LEU A 371 40.24 32.06 3.34
N ILE A 372 39.06 31.84 3.96
CA ILE A 372 38.97 31.40 5.37
C ILE A 372 39.64 30.05 5.57
N SER A 373 39.36 29.06 4.72
CA SER A 373 39.97 27.73 4.84
C SER A 373 41.48 27.76 4.59
N GLY A 374 41.95 28.55 3.61
CA GLY A 374 43.37 28.75 3.35
C GLY A 374 44.10 29.44 4.49
N SER A 375 43.50 30.45 5.12
CA SER A 375 44.07 31.10 6.31
C SER A 375 44.23 30.12 7.48
N TRP A 376 43.26 29.24 7.71
CA TRP A 376 43.40 28.20 8.74
C TRP A 376 44.51 27.20 8.42
N ALA A 377 44.60 26.72 7.17
CA ALA A 377 45.64 25.80 6.74
C ALA A 377 47.05 26.42 6.89
N PHE A 378 47.22 27.68 6.48
CA PHE A 378 48.48 28.40 6.61
C PHE A 378 48.86 28.65 8.07
N THR A 379 47.95 29.18 8.90
CA THR A 379 48.24 29.51 10.30
C THR A 379 48.59 28.28 11.13
N LEU A 380 47.81 27.20 11.01
CA LEU A 380 48.09 25.95 11.72
C LEU A 380 49.37 25.27 11.19
N GLY A 381 49.57 25.23 9.87
CA GLY A 381 50.78 24.66 9.28
C GLY A 381 52.05 25.42 9.69
N TRP A 382 52.02 26.75 9.64
CA TRP A 382 53.13 27.62 10.04
C TRP A 382 53.51 27.44 11.51
N LEU A 383 52.53 27.49 12.42
CA LEU A 383 52.77 27.29 13.85
C LEU A 383 53.30 25.88 14.14
N TYR A 384 52.83 24.87 13.43
CA TYR A 384 53.34 23.50 13.55
C TYR A 384 54.81 23.38 13.14
N ILE A 385 55.19 23.99 12.01
CA ILE A 385 56.59 24.02 11.54
C ILE A 385 57.48 24.72 12.56
N GLN A 386 57.03 25.83 13.15
CA GLN A 386 57.82 26.55 14.16
C GLN A 386 58.10 25.72 15.41
N ILE A 387 57.15 24.90 15.87
CA ILE A 387 57.35 24.00 17.01
C ILE A 387 58.51 23.02 16.74
N TRP A 388 58.55 22.42 15.54
CA TRP A 388 59.60 21.46 15.17
C TRP A 388 60.93 22.10 14.77
N SER A 389 60.93 23.34 14.25
CA SER A 389 62.18 24.10 14.02
C SER A 389 62.89 24.35 15.34
N LYS A 390 62.16 24.88 16.33
CA LYS A 390 62.73 25.21 17.64
C LYS A 390 63.19 23.99 18.42
N LYS A 391 62.43 22.90 18.37
CA LYS A 391 62.87 21.62 18.95
C LYS A 391 64.17 21.10 18.32
N ARG A 392 64.37 21.27 17.00
CA ARG A 392 65.60 20.85 16.31
C ARG A 392 66.79 21.76 16.62
N GLU A 393 66.53 23.05 16.82
CA GLU A 393 67.55 24.03 17.24
C GLU A 393 68.03 23.77 18.67
N ASP A 394 67.12 23.50 19.61
CA ASP A 394 67.45 23.44 21.04
C ASP A 394 67.75 22.00 21.54
N GLY A 395 67.47 20.95 20.76
CA GLY A 395 67.76 19.55 21.11
C GLY A 395 66.89 18.95 22.23
N SER A 396 66.18 19.75 23.02
CA SER A 396 65.27 19.30 24.08
C SER A 396 64.01 20.18 24.21
N TRP A 397 63.03 19.77 25.03
CA TRP A 397 61.77 20.51 25.24
C TRP A 397 61.95 21.68 26.24
N PHE A 398 62.55 22.77 25.79
CA PHE A 398 62.76 24.02 26.57
C PHE A 398 61.50 24.92 26.64
N PRO A 399 61.47 25.96 27.52
CA PRO A 399 60.29 26.80 27.77
C PRO A 399 59.70 27.48 26.52
N GLU A 400 60.53 27.83 25.55
CA GLU A 400 60.14 28.48 24.30
C GLU A 400 59.34 27.54 23.38
N ALA A 401 59.69 26.25 23.33
CA ALA A 401 58.93 25.24 22.59
C ALA A 401 57.56 24.97 23.24
N ASP A 402 57.49 24.98 24.58
CA ASP A 402 56.25 24.87 25.35
C ASP A 402 55.32 26.07 25.12
N ARG A 403 55.88 27.28 25.03
CA ARG A 403 55.13 28.49 24.68
C ARG A 403 54.52 28.38 23.28
N ARG A 404 55.26 27.88 22.28
CA ARG A 404 54.76 27.70 20.91
C ARG A 404 53.71 26.59 20.80
N GLU A 405 53.84 25.51 21.58
CA GLU A 405 52.80 24.47 21.72
C GLU A 405 51.48 25.08 22.25
N LYS A 406 51.57 25.92 23.29
CA LYS A 406 50.41 26.64 23.84
C LYS A 406 49.81 27.66 22.87
N GLU A 407 50.65 28.38 22.11
CA GLU A 407 50.20 29.30 21.05
C GLU A 407 49.46 28.56 19.93
N PHE A 408 49.94 27.39 19.51
CA PHE A 408 49.25 26.52 18.55
C PHE A 408 47.89 26.06 19.08
N LEU A 409 47.82 25.58 20.33
CA LEU A 409 46.55 25.14 20.93
C LEU A 409 45.54 26.28 21.05
N LYS A 410 46.00 27.50 21.39
CA LYS A 410 45.15 28.71 21.40
C LYS A 410 44.62 29.04 20.01
N ALA A 411 45.45 28.94 18.97
CA ALA A 411 45.03 29.18 17.59
C ALA A 411 44.08 28.08 17.05
N ALA A 412 44.27 26.83 17.46
CA ALA A 412 43.42 25.71 17.07
C ALA A 412 42.05 25.69 17.75
N CYS A 413 41.93 26.28 18.95
CA CYS A 413 40.69 26.27 19.73
C CYS A 413 39.49 26.93 18.98
N PRO A 414 39.60 28.14 18.40
CA PRO A 414 38.53 28.72 17.59
C PRO A 414 38.15 27.87 16.37
N PHE A 415 39.13 27.25 15.70
CA PHE A 415 38.89 26.36 14.57
C PHE A 415 38.03 25.15 14.99
N LEU A 416 38.42 24.48 16.08
CA LEU A 416 37.67 23.35 16.64
C LEU A 416 36.28 23.77 17.14
N LEU A 417 36.18 24.90 17.83
CA LEU A 417 34.92 25.44 18.33
C LEU A 417 33.94 25.71 17.18
N LEU A 418 34.41 26.31 16.08
CA LEU A 418 33.58 26.58 14.90
C LEU A 418 33.08 25.29 14.26
N LYS A 419 33.91 24.24 14.20
CA LYS A 419 33.52 22.93 13.65
C LYS A 419 32.55 22.18 14.58
N LEU A 420 32.76 22.23 15.90
CA LEU A 420 31.85 21.69 16.89
C LEU A 420 30.49 22.42 16.89
N LEU A 421 30.51 23.73 16.70
CA LEU A 421 29.29 24.54 16.53
C LEU A 421 28.56 24.18 15.24
N ALA A 422 29.26 24.01 14.13
CA ALA A 422 28.65 23.56 12.88
C ALA A 422 28.05 22.14 12.99
N PHE A 423 28.74 21.26 13.72
CA PHE A 423 28.24 19.93 14.05
C PHE A 423 26.99 19.99 14.93
N SER A 424 27.01 20.75 16.04
CA SER A 424 25.86 20.89 16.95
C SER A 424 24.65 21.54 16.28
N LEU A 425 24.85 22.57 15.45
CA LEU A 425 23.79 23.19 14.64
C LEU A 425 23.20 22.24 13.58
N SER A 426 23.90 21.18 13.21
CA SER A 426 23.36 20.14 12.33
C SER A 426 22.29 19.30 13.04
N PHE A 427 22.43 19.07 14.36
CA PHE A 427 21.41 18.42 15.20
C PHE A 427 20.18 19.28 15.45
N MET A 428 20.27 20.62 15.28
CA MET A 428 19.15 21.53 15.56
C MET A 428 18.69 22.29 14.28
N PRO A 429 17.95 21.61 13.38
CA PRO A 429 17.41 22.19 12.14
C PRO A 429 16.73 23.53 12.31
N ARG A 430 15.89 23.66 13.35
CA ARG A 430 15.07 24.85 13.61
C ARG A 430 15.94 26.07 13.92
N ILE A 431 16.97 25.89 14.75
CA ILE A 431 17.91 26.97 15.11
C ILE A 431 18.79 27.32 13.92
N SER A 432 19.29 26.33 13.18
CA SER A 432 20.07 26.55 11.95
C SER A 432 19.24 27.35 10.92
N ASN A 433 17.98 26.98 10.67
CA ASN A 433 17.11 27.69 9.74
C ASN A 433 16.76 29.11 10.25
N PHE A 434 16.54 29.28 11.55
CA PHE A 434 16.34 30.60 12.16
C PHE A 434 17.56 31.50 11.98
N LEU A 435 18.76 30.97 12.19
CA LEU A 435 20.02 31.68 11.99
C LEU A 435 20.24 32.03 10.50
N ILE A 436 19.89 31.14 9.56
CA ILE A 436 19.96 31.43 8.11
C ILE A 436 19.02 32.59 7.74
N LYS A 437 17.83 32.64 8.33
CA LYS A 437 16.83 33.68 8.08
C LYS A 437 17.22 35.04 8.69
N LYS A 438 17.68 35.08 9.94
CA LYS A 438 17.98 36.34 10.65
C LYS A 438 19.41 36.85 10.48
N CYS A 439 20.41 35.97 10.45
CA CYS A 439 21.81 36.38 10.41
C CYS A 439 22.32 36.40 8.96
N ARG A 440 22.49 37.61 8.40
CA ARG A 440 22.98 37.81 7.02
C ARG A 440 24.36 37.17 6.79
N ILE A 441 25.24 37.21 7.78
CA ILE A 441 26.60 36.64 7.71
C ILE A 441 26.54 35.12 7.66
N TYR A 442 25.76 34.49 8.54
CA TYR A 442 25.57 33.04 8.54
C TYR A 442 24.87 32.58 7.25
N GLY A 443 23.88 33.34 6.77
CA GLY A 443 23.18 33.09 5.51
C GLY A 443 24.03 33.30 4.26
N LEU A 444 25.12 34.08 4.32
CA LEU A 444 26.10 34.24 3.25
C LEU A 444 27.06 33.04 3.22
N LEU A 445 27.43 32.49 4.38
CA LEU A 445 28.36 31.35 4.50
C LEU A 445 27.69 29.99 4.26
N THR A 446 26.36 29.91 4.38
CA THR A 446 25.59 28.66 4.26
C THR A 446 24.79 28.57 2.94
N ASN A 447 24.40 27.35 2.54
CA ASN A 447 23.69 27.13 1.27
C ASN A 447 22.24 27.61 1.33
N ARG A 448 21.85 28.43 0.35
CA ARG A 448 20.49 28.91 0.09
C ARG A 448 19.80 28.16 -1.07
N SER A 449 20.23 26.97 -1.46
CA SER A 449 19.51 26.21 -2.49
C SER A 449 18.07 25.93 -2.03
N TYR A 450 17.10 26.14 -2.93
CA TYR A 450 15.67 25.91 -2.69
C TYR A 450 15.39 24.41 -2.52
N VAL A 451 16.00 23.59 -3.37
CA VAL A 451 15.91 22.12 -3.32
C VAL A 451 16.50 21.59 -2.00
N GLY A 452 15.62 21.02 -1.18
CA GLY A 452 15.97 20.31 0.05
C GLY A 452 15.94 21.11 1.36
N ARG A 453 15.43 22.35 1.35
CA ARG A 453 15.13 23.09 2.60
C ARG A 453 13.99 22.39 3.34
N GLY A 454 14.25 21.95 4.58
CA GLY A 454 13.23 21.29 5.41
C GLY A 454 13.24 19.77 5.33
N LEU A 455 14.01 19.16 4.40
CA LEU A 455 14.22 17.69 4.33
C LEU A 455 15.10 17.12 5.46
N ARG A 456 15.31 17.86 6.56
CA ARG A 456 16.09 17.32 7.68
C ARG A 456 15.20 16.35 8.45
N GLU A 457 15.67 15.11 8.60
CA GLU A 457 15.00 14.10 9.42
C GLU A 457 14.81 14.59 10.85
N GLY A 458 13.75 14.09 11.51
CA GLY A 458 13.52 14.37 12.92
C GLY A 458 14.70 13.94 13.80
N LEU A 459 14.83 14.56 14.98
CA LEU A 459 15.91 14.31 15.94
C LEU A 459 16.12 12.81 16.22
N PHE A 460 15.03 12.06 16.36
CA PHE A 460 15.06 10.63 16.63
C PHE A 460 15.62 9.80 15.45
N GLY A 461 15.18 10.11 14.22
CA GLY A 461 15.71 9.47 13.00
C GLY A 461 17.20 9.72 12.84
N TYR A 462 17.62 10.97 13.03
CA TYR A 462 19.02 11.36 13.00
C TYR A 462 19.84 10.67 14.10
N ALA A 463 19.31 10.57 15.33
CA ALA A 463 19.99 9.89 16.43
C ALA A 463 20.18 8.39 16.14
N LYS A 464 19.14 7.71 15.63
CA LYS A 464 19.22 6.32 15.20
C LYS A 464 20.28 6.11 14.13
N TYR A 465 20.28 6.96 13.10
CA TYR A 465 21.28 6.95 12.04
C TYR A 465 22.71 7.20 12.57
N SER A 466 22.85 8.15 13.50
CA SER A 466 24.14 8.47 14.11
C SER A 466 24.68 7.31 14.94
N VAL A 467 23.86 6.68 15.77
CA VAL A 467 24.25 5.50 16.56
C VAL A 467 24.70 4.35 15.66
N PHE A 468 23.97 4.10 14.57
CA PHE A 468 24.34 3.09 13.57
C PHE A 468 25.75 3.31 13.00
N TRP A 469 26.06 4.54 12.57
CA TRP A 469 27.39 4.86 12.05
C TRP A 469 28.47 4.87 13.12
N VAL A 470 28.17 5.30 14.35
CA VAL A 470 29.13 5.24 15.46
C VAL A 470 29.57 3.81 15.74
N ILE A 471 28.65 2.84 15.72
CA ILE A 471 28.98 1.42 15.90
C ILE A 471 29.88 0.91 14.76
N ILE A 472 29.50 1.18 13.50
CA ILE A 472 30.29 0.76 12.32
C ILE A 472 31.70 1.34 12.35
N LEU A 473 31.81 2.65 12.59
CA LEU A 473 33.08 3.35 12.60
C LEU A 473 33.96 2.90 13.77
N SER A 474 33.37 2.65 14.94
CA SER A 474 34.11 2.13 16.10
C SER A 474 34.69 0.74 15.81
N ALA A 475 33.90 -0.15 15.19
CA ALA A 475 34.35 -1.48 14.80
C ALA A 475 35.45 -1.42 13.72
N LYS A 476 35.22 -0.65 12.64
CA LYS A 476 36.20 -0.40 11.57
C LYS A 476 37.51 0.09 12.14
N PHE A 477 37.49 1.20 12.88
CA PHE A 477 38.70 1.85 13.37
C PHE A 477 39.45 1.01 14.39
N SER A 478 38.75 0.26 15.24
CA SER A 478 39.39 -0.70 16.13
C SER A 478 40.10 -1.80 15.34
N PHE A 479 39.43 -2.39 14.35
CA PHE A 479 40.00 -3.41 13.47
C PHE A 479 41.22 -2.88 12.69
N SER A 480 41.09 -1.71 12.05
CA SER A 480 42.18 -1.11 11.28
C SER A 480 43.39 -0.76 12.17
N TYR A 481 43.18 -0.29 13.40
CA TYR A 481 44.28 0.04 14.30
C TYR A 481 45.05 -1.22 14.74
N PHE A 482 44.36 -2.19 15.34
CA PHE A 482 45.01 -3.34 15.97
C PHE A 482 45.51 -4.39 14.98
N LEU A 483 44.81 -4.60 13.85
CA LEU A 483 45.10 -5.70 12.92
C LEU A 483 45.75 -5.25 11.61
N GLN A 484 45.55 -4.01 11.17
CA GLN A 484 46.16 -3.52 9.92
C GLN A 484 47.38 -2.63 10.19
N ILE A 485 47.22 -1.57 10.99
CA ILE A 485 48.23 -0.50 11.11
C ILE A 485 49.33 -0.90 12.10
N GLN A 486 48.97 -1.31 13.32
CA GLN A 486 49.95 -1.62 14.38
C GLN A 486 50.95 -2.72 13.99
N PRO A 487 50.54 -3.86 13.39
CA PRO A 487 51.47 -4.92 13.00
C PRO A 487 52.44 -4.50 11.88
N MET A 488 52.08 -3.50 11.07
CA MET A 488 52.89 -3.01 9.96
C MET A 488 53.99 -2.03 10.38
N ILE A 489 53.86 -1.40 11.55
CA ILE A 489 54.87 -0.45 12.03
C ILE A 489 56.23 -1.13 12.28
N LYS A 490 56.24 -2.30 12.93
CA LYS A 490 57.50 -3.00 13.27
C LYS A 490 58.31 -3.38 12.01
N PRO A 491 57.73 -4.07 11.01
CA PRO A 491 58.41 -4.31 9.73
C PRO A 491 58.84 -3.01 9.03
N THR A 492 58.03 -1.96 9.12
CA THR A 492 58.35 -0.66 8.50
C THR A 492 59.58 -0.02 9.13
N LYS A 493 59.73 -0.05 10.46
CA LYS A 493 60.92 0.48 11.14
C LYS A 493 62.16 -0.36 10.88
N GLU A 494 62.01 -1.68 10.89
CA GLU A 494 63.11 -2.60 10.53
C GLU A 494 63.60 -2.31 9.11
N LEU A 495 62.70 -2.18 8.13
CA LEU A 495 63.01 -1.81 6.75
C LEU A 495 63.60 -0.40 6.62
N TRP A 496 63.11 0.57 7.41
CA TRP A 496 63.61 1.94 7.41
C TRP A 496 65.04 2.05 7.94
N ASN A 497 65.41 1.20 8.91
CA ASN A 497 66.74 1.17 9.51
C ASN A 497 67.76 0.34 8.71
N LEU A 498 67.31 -0.45 7.72
CA LEU A 498 68.18 -1.19 6.82
C LEU A 498 68.80 -0.25 5.77
N ASN A 499 70.08 0.10 5.96
CA ASN A 499 70.89 0.67 4.88
C ASN A 499 71.18 -0.42 3.84
N VAL A 500 70.33 -0.51 2.81
CA VAL A 500 70.45 -1.53 1.76
C VAL A 500 71.76 -1.34 0.99
N VAL A 501 72.71 -2.24 1.21
CA VAL A 501 73.95 -2.37 0.43
C VAL A 501 73.58 -2.70 -1.03
N SER A 502 74.19 -1.96 -1.94
CA SER A 502 74.00 -1.94 -3.39
C SER A 502 73.64 -3.29 -4.06
N TYR A 503 72.41 -3.43 -4.54
CA TYR A 503 72.01 -4.43 -5.54
C TYR A 503 71.70 -3.76 -6.90
N ARG A 504 72.21 -4.35 -7.99
CA ARG A 504 72.10 -3.82 -9.36
C ARG A 504 70.69 -4.01 -9.94
N LEU A 505 69.81 -3.02 -9.76
CA LEU A 505 68.61 -2.82 -10.57
C LEU A 505 68.60 -1.37 -11.13
N PRO A 506 68.00 -1.09 -12.31
CA PRO A 506 68.14 0.18 -13.02
C PRO A 506 67.51 1.40 -12.32
N GLU A 507 68.09 2.58 -12.58
CA GLU A 507 68.06 3.85 -11.83
C GLU A 507 66.78 4.70 -11.97
N VAL A 508 65.59 4.16 -11.69
CA VAL A 508 64.33 4.97 -11.78
C VAL A 508 63.89 5.56 -10.42
N PHE A 509 64.37 5.04 -9.29
CA PHE A 509 63.97 5.53 -7.96
C PHE A 509 65.17 5.73 -7.03
N THR A 510 65.38 6.98 -6.60
CA THR A 510 66.53 7.46 -5.83
C THR A 510 66.53 7.01 -4.36
N ASP A 511 65.36 6.65 -3.80
CA ASP A 511 65.21 6.09 -2.43
C ASP A 511 64.50 4.72 -2.47
N ARG A 512 65.29 3.64 -2.57
CA ARG A 512 64.77 2.27 -2.82
C ARG A 512 64.08 1.63 -1.61
N SER A 513 64.42 2.03 -0.39
CA SER A 513 63.74 1.59 0.85
C SER A 513 62.31 2.14 0.94
N VAL A 514 62.08 3.36 0.48
CA VAL A 514 60.76 4.01 0.45
C VAL A 514 59.82 3.28 -0.52
N LEU A 515 60.33 2.82 -1.66
CA LEU A 515 59.54 2.06 -2.64
C LEU A 515 59.09 0.69 -2.09
N ILE A 516 59.98 -0.04 -1.40
CA ILE A 516 59.66 -1.33 -0.78
C ILE A 516 58.62 -1.15 0.33
N ILE A 517 58.77 -0.11 1.17
CA ILE A 517 57.78 0.24 2.19
C ILE A 517 56.44 0.61 1.53
N GLY A 518 56.47 1.38 0.43
CA GLY A 518 55.26 1.71 -0.33
C GLY A 518 54.53 0.48 -0.86
N LEU A 519 55.26 -0.49 -1.43
CA LEU A 519 54.69 -1.75 -1.92
C LEU A 519 54.15 -2.63 -0.77
N LEU A 520 54.78 -2.63 0.39
CA LEU A 520 54.30 -3.34 1.59
C LEU A 520 52.98 -2.76 2.10
N TRP A 521 52.86 -1.43 2.15
CA TRP A 521 51.66 -0.74 2.64
C TRP A 521 50.53 -0.68 1.62
N PHE A 522 50.81 -0.79 0.32
CA PHE A 522 49.82 -0.61 -0.73
C PHE A 522 48.60 -1.54 -0.59
N PRO A 523 48.75 -2.88 -0.42
CA PRO A 523 47.60 -3.77 -0.18
C PRO A 523 46.85 -3.43 1.11
N VAL A 524 47.56 -3.05 2.17
CA VAL A 524 46.97 -2.70 3.48
C VAL A 524 46.11 -1.45 3.37
N VAL A 525 46.57 -0.44 2.64
CA VAL A 525 45.81 0.79 2.38
C VAL A 525 44.57 0.51 1.52
N LEU A 526 44.66 -0.37 0.52
CA LEU A 526 43.49 -0.78 -0.27
C LEU A 526 42.44 -1.49 0.61
N ILE A 527 42.86 -2.43 1.45
CA ILE A 527 41.96 -3.11 2.39
C ILE A 527 41.35 -2.11 3.38
N TYR A 528 42.13 -1.14 3.88
CA TYR A 528 41.65 -0.08 4.76
C TYR A 528 40.55 0.80 4.13
N LEU A 529 40.62 1.04 2.81
CA LEU A 529 39.59 1.76 2.09
C LEU A 529 38.33 0.90 1.86
N MET A 530 38.51 -0.40 1.61
CA MET A 530 37.41 -1.34 1.31
C MET A 530 36.67 -1.85 2.55
N ASP A 531 37.34 -1.99 3.70
CA ASP A 531 36.81 -2.65 4.90
C ASP A 531 35.52 -2.01 5.46
N LEU A 532 35.27 -0.72 5.15
CA LEU A 532 34.06 -0.01 5.57
C LEU A 532 32.81 -0.68 4.99
N GLN A 533 32.90 -1.21 3.76
CA GLN A 533 31.80 -1.92 3.11
C GLN A 533 31.48 -3.25 3.81
N ILE A 534 32.50 -3.94 4.33
CA ILE A 534 32.33 -5.21 5.06
C ILE A 534 31.57 -4.95 6.36
N TRP A 535 32.05 -4.00 7.17
CA TRP A 535 31.39 -3.64 8.44
C TRP A 535 29.99 -3.07 8.25
N TYR A 536 29.78 -2.31 7.18
CA TYR A 536 28.46 -1.83 6.77
C TYR A 536 27.51 -2.99 6.44
N THR A 537 27.96 -3.98 5.67
CA THR A 537 27.13 -5.13 5.26
C THR A 537 26.71 -5.98 6.48
N ILE A 538 27.65 -6.30 7.37
CA ILE A 538 27.37 -7.06 8.61
C ILE A 538 26.38 -6.30 9.50
N SER A 539 26.61 -5.00 9.71
CA SER A 539 25.75 -4.19 10.59
C SER A 539 24.35 -4.00 9.98
N THR A 540 24.26 -3.85 8.66
CA THR A 540 22.98 -3.74 7.94
C THR A 540 22.18 -5.03 8.04
N PHE A 541 22.82 -6.19 7.93
CA PHE A 541 22.17 -7.48 8.16
C PHE A 541 21.60 -7.57 9.59
N MET A 542 22.40 -7.28 10.61
CA MET A 542 21.97 -7.35 12.02
C MET A 542 20.81 -6.40 12.31
N VAL A 543 20.89 -5.16 11.84
CA VAL A 543 19.81 -4.18 11.98
C VAL A 543 18.58 -4.60 11.19
N GLY A 544 18.75 -5.16 9.99
CA GLY A 544 17.67 -5.69 9.17
C GLY A 544 16.91 -6.81 9.87
N VAL A 545 17.61 -7.77 10.47
CA VAL A 545 17.01 -8.84 11.29
C VAL A 545 16.27 -8.26 12.50
N ALA A 546 16.89 -7.33 13.23
CA ALA A 546 16.24 -6.69 14.38
C ALA A 546 14.96 -5.95 13.97
N VAL A 547 15.01 -5.15 12.90
CA VAL A 547 13.84 -4.45 12.35
C VAL A 547 12.78 -5.44 11.88
N GLY A 548 13.17 -6.55 11.26
CA GLY A 548 12.27 -7.64 10.87
C GLY A 548 11.48 -8.19 12.05
N ILE A 549 12.18 -8.55 13.13
CA ILE A 549 11.57 -9.08 14.36
C ILE A 549 10.65 -8.04 15.01
N PHE A 550 11.10 -6.79 15.16
CA PHE A 550 10.28 -5.72 15.76
C PHE A 550 9.05 -5.37 14.92
N SER A 551 9.14 -5.56 13.60
CA SER A 551 8.02 -5.35 12.68
C SER A 551 7.12 -6.58 12.53
N ARG A 552 7.39 -7.67 13.27
CA ARG A 552 6.65 -8.94 13.18
C ARG A 552 6.60 -9.53 11.77
N LEU A 553 7.66 -9.31 10.98
CA LEU A 553 7.80 -9.90 9.65
C LEU A 553 7.97 -11.42 9.78
N GLY A 554 7.08 -12.19 9.15
CA GLY A 554 7.17 -13.64 9.10
C GLY A 554 6.75 -14.36 10.39
N VAL A 555 5.78 -13.80 11.14
CA VAL A 555 5.15 -14.49 12.29
C VAL A 555 4.46 -15.78 11.84
N ILE A 556 3.88 -15.78 10.64
CA ILE A 556 3.28 -16.96 10.01
C ILE A 556 4.12 -17.29 8.79
N GLN A 557 4.83 -18.42 8.82
CA GLN A 557 5.64 -18.89 7.70
C GLN A 557 4.94 -20.02 6.93
N ASN A 558 4.23 -20.87 7.68
CA ASN A 558 3.63 -22.09 7.16
C ASN A 558 2.14 -22.16 7.51
N ILE A 559 1.39 -22.96 6.75
CA ILE A 559 -0.04 -23.19 6.99
C ILE A 559 -0.31 -23.80 8.37
N GLY A 560 0.62 -24.61 8.90
CA GLY A 560 0.53 -25.13 10.26
C GLY A 560 0.48 -24.02 11.32
N GLN A 561 1.31 -22.99 11.20
CA GLN A 561 1.31 -21.84 12.12
C GLN A 561 0.07 -20.97 11.94
N LEU A 562 -0.46 -20.85 10.71
CA LEU A 562 -1.72 -20.14 10.46
C LEU A 562 -2.87 -20.81 11.21
N ARG A 563 -2.98 -22.15 11.13
CA ARG A 563 -4.05 -22.89 11.81
C ARG A 563 -4.05 -22.66 13.32
N CYS A 564 -2.88 -22.72 13.95
CA CYS A 564 -2.76 -22.51 15.41
C CYS A 564 -3.09 -21.09 15.87
N ARG A 565 -3.11 -20.11 14.95
CA ARG A 565 -3.36 -18.69 15.23
C ARG A 565 -4.53 -18.15 14.42
N PHE A 566 -5.41 -19.03 13.96
CA PHE A 566 -6.48 -18.63 13.05
C PHE A 566 -7.52 -17.73 13.76
N ASP A 567 -7.68 -17.93 15.07
CA ASP A 567 -8.42 -17.07 15.98
C ASP A 567 -7.78 -15.68 16.11
N GLU A 568 -6.47 -15.60 16.32
CA GLU A 568 -5.70 -14.33 16.32
C GLU A 568 -5.84 -13.63 14.96
N PHE A 569 -5.80 -14.38 13.86
CA PHE A 569 -5.98 -13.87 12.51
C PHE A 569 -7.38 -13.29 12.31
N ALA A 570 -8.44 -14.03 12.67
CA ALA A 570 -9.81 -13.54 12.57
C ALA A 570 -10.02 -12.26 13.39
N TRP A 571 -9.43 -12.20 14.59
CA TRP A 571 -9.43 -11.02 15.43
C TRP A 571 -8.71 -9.82 14.78
N GLU A 572 -7.49 -10.01 14.27
CA GLU A 572 -6.75 -8.94 13.60
C GLU A 572 -7.48 -8.44 12.35
N VAL A 573 -8.14 -9.30 11.58
CA VAL A 573 -9.00 -8.87 10.47
C VAL A 573 -10.12 -7.96 11.00
N MET A 574 -10.92 -8.42 11.95
CA MET A 574 -12.04 -7.62 12.48
C MET A 574 -11.60 -6.28 13.09
N HIS A 575 -10.47 -6.29 13.80
CA HIS A 575 -9.92 -5.09 14.43
C HIS A 575 -9.32 -4.10 13.42
N LYS A 576 -8.55 -4.57 12.42
CA LYS A 576 -7.91 -3.71 11.42
C LYS A 576 -8.92 -3.11 10.44
N PHE A 577 -9.97 -3.84 10.10
CA PHE A 577 -11.05 -3.37 9.23
C PHE A 577 -12.16 -2.59 9.96
N ASN A 578 -11.98 -2.30 11.26
CA ASN A 578 -12.88 -1.45 12.07
C ASN A 578 -14.33 -1.97 12.15
N PHE A 579 -14.51 -3.30 12.14
CA PHE A 579 -15.82 -3.95 12.28
C PHE A 579 -16.29 -4.11 13.74
N MET A 580 -15.48 -3.67 14.70
CA MET A 580 -15.79 -3.73 16.12
C MET A 580 -16.61 -2.51 16.57
N PRO A 581 -17.68 -2.69 17.38
CA PRO A 581 -18.43 -1.57 17.93
C PRO A 581 -17.53 -0.69 18.80
N LYS A 582 -17.58 0.63 18.59
CA LYS A 582 -16.74 1.61 19.30
C LYS A 582 -17.15 1.86 20.76
N GLU A 583 -18.27 1.31 21.21
CA GLU A 583 -18.94 1.70 22.45
C GLU A 583 -18.38 1.08 23.74
N SER A 584 -17.28 0.32 23.73
CA SER A 584 -16.77 -0.32 24.95
C SER A 584 -15.27 -0.14 25.21
N MET A 585 -14.63 0.95 24.79
CA MET A 585 -13.23 1.19 25.16
C MET A 585 -12.95 2.67 25.52
N PRO A 586 -12.82 3.00 26.81
CA PRO A 586 -12.35 4.32 27.25
C PRO A 586 -10.94 4.62 26.72
N HIS A 587 -10.74 5.85 26.24
CA HIS A 587 -9.54 6.34 25.55
C HIS A 587 -8.24 6.23 26.38
N GLU A 588 -8.33 6.07 27.70
CA GLU A 588 -7.19 5.92 28.61
C GLU A 588 -6.59 4.50 28.62
N MET A 589 -7.31 3.49 28.11
CA MET A 589 -6.88 2.09 28.16
C MET A 589 -6.11 1.64 26.91
N GLU A 590 -6.02 2.46 25.86
CA GLU A 590 -5.38 2.09 24.57
C GLU A 590 -3.84 2.00 24.65
N ASN A 591 -3.23 2.71 25.61
CA ASN A 591 -1.79 2.66 25.87
C ASN A 591 -1.43 1.59 26.91
N HIS A 592 -2.30 1.36 27.91
CA HIS A 592 -2.09 0.34 28.94
C HIS A 592 -2.28 -1.09 28.38
N GLN A 593 -3.23 -1.29 27.45
CA GLN A 593 -3.45 -2.61 26.85
C GLN A 593 -2.38 -3.04 25.85
N ARG A 594 -1.69 -2.10 25.18
CA ARG A 594 -0.49 -2.44 24.37
C ARG A 594 0.66 -2.98 25.21
N PHE A 595 0.73 -2.59 26.49
CA PHE A 595 1.72 -3.11 27.44
C PHE A 595 1.24 -4.41 28.11
N ILE A 596 -0.07 -4.55 28.37
CA ILE A 596 -0.67 -5.75 28.98
C ILE A 596 -0.83 -6.92 27.98
N MET A 597 -1.10 -6.68 26.70
CA MET A 597 -1.07 -7.71 25.63
C MET A 597 0.30 -8.37 25.49
N ARG A 598 1.36 -7.74 26.03
CA ARG A 598 2.71 -8.29 26.03
C ARG A 598 2.90 -9.39 27.07
N ASN A 599 2.02 -9.46 28.08
CA ASN A 599 2.07 -10.39 29.20
C ASN A 599 0.65 -10.68 29.73
N LYS A 600 -0.08 -11.66 29.14
CA LYS A 600 -1.04 -12.54 29.85
C LYS A 600 -1.77 -13.49 28.88
N VAL A 601 -1.39 -14.77 28.96
CA VAL A 601 -1.94 -15.93 28.22
C VAL A 601 -3.32 -16.38 28.77
N THR A 602 -4.02 -15.59 29.59
CA THR A 602 -5.17 -16.11 30.36
C THR A 602 -6.45 -15.26 30.32
N SER A 603 -6.50 -14.13 29.62
CA SER A 603 -7.74 -13.30 29.54
C SER A 603 -8.41 -13.25 28.17
N GLU A 604 -7.88 -13.92 27.14
CA GLU A 604 -8.40 -13.86 25.77
C GLU A 604 -9.40 -14.98 25.44
N ILE A 605 -9.28 -16.15 26.06
CA ILE A 605 -10.17 -17.30 25.82
C ILE A 605 -11.61 -17.02 26.29
N MET A 606 -11.81 -16.12 27.27
CA MET A 606 -13.15 -15.71 27.73
C MET A 606 -13.83 -14.64 26.88
N LYS A 607 -13.13 -13.98 25.94
CA LYS A 607 -13.69 -12.88 25.13
C LYS A 607 -14.30 -13.30 23.79
N LEU A 608 -14.02 -14.51 23.29
CA LEU A 608 -14.66 -14.99 22.07
C LEU A 608 -16.05 -15.63 22.32
N LYS A 609 -16.37 -15.95 23.58
CA LYS A 609 -17.72 -16.39 23.97
C LYS A 609 -18.80 -15.31 23.79
N SER A 610 -18.43 -14.04 23.60
CA SER A 610 -19.38 -12.92 23.63
C SER A 610 -19.77 -12.31 22.27
N ASP A 611 -19.21 -12.72 21.12
CA ASP A 611 -19.55 -12.10 19.84
C ASP A 611 -19.72 -13.10 18.68
N HIS A 612 -20.77 -13.94 18.75
CA HIS A 612 -21.26 -14.71 17.59
C HIS A 612 -21.42 -13.83 16.33
N VAL A 613 -21.73 -12.54 16.52
CA VAL A 613 -21.81 -11.52 15.45
C VAL A 613 -20.47 -11.29 14.75
N MET A 614 -19.36 -11.23 15.48
CA MET A 614 -18.03 -11.03 14.88
C MET A 614 -17.60 -12.23 14.05
N VAL A 615 -17.80 -13.43 14.59
CA VAL A 615 -17.48 -14.67 13.88
C VAL A 615 -18.37 -14.83 12.64
N ARG A 616 -19.65 -14.42 12.71
CA ARG A 616 -20.56 -14.40 11.56
C ARG A 616 -20.11 -13.40 10.48
N LYS A 617 -19.60 -12.22 10.84
CA LYS A 617 -19.05 -11.27 9.85
C LYS A 617 -17.77 -11.80 9.22
N PHE A 618 -16.88 -12.37 10.03
CA PHE A 618 -15.65 -12.98 9.55
C PHE A 618 -15.92 -14.19 8.65
N SER A 619 -16.92 -15.02 8.97
CA SER A 619 -17.27 -16.18 8.15
C SER A 619 -17.77 -15.79 6.77
N LEU A 620 -18.57 -14.74 6.66
CA LEU A 620 -18.98 -14.18 5.36
C LEU A 620 -17.77 -13.72 4.55
N LEU A 621 -16.85 -12.98 5.18
CA LEU A 621 -15.62 -12.50 4.51
C LEU A 621 -14.72 -13.66 4.06
N TRP A 622 -14.51 -14.65 4.92
CA TRP A 622 -13.69 -15.80 4.60
C TRP A 622 -14.31 -16.63 3.48
N ASN A 623 -15.62 -16.84 3.50
CA ASN A 623 -16.32 -17.57 2.45
C ASN A 623 -16.24 -16.85 1.08
N GLU A 624 -16.29 -15.52 1.04
CA GLU A 624 -16.04 -14.78 -0.22
C GLU A 624 -14.60 -14.95 -0.72
N ILE A 625 -13.61 -14.97 0.17
CA ILE A 625 -12.20 -15.22 -0.21
C ILE A 625 -12.05 -16.62 -0.83
N VAL A 626 -12.63 -17.63 -0.19
CA VAL A 626 -12.62 -19.02 -0.69
C VAL A 626 -13.38 -19.11 -2.02
N GLY A 627 -14.54 -18.44 -2.14
CA GLY A 627 -15.30 -18.34 -3.39
C GLY A 627 -14.48 -17.74 -4.53
N ALA A 628 -13.73 -16.66 -4.27
CA ALA A 628 -12.86 -16.05 -5.26
C ALA A 628 -11.73 -16.99 -5.74
N PHE A 629 -11.11 -17.75 -4.83
CA PHE A 629 -10.13 -18.78 -5.24
C PHE A 629 -10.75 -19.88 -6.09
N ARG A 630 -12.02 -20.21 -5.84
CA ARG A 630 -12.75 -21.19 -6.64
C ARG A 630 -13.10 -20.68 -8.03
N GLU A 631 -13.50 -19.41 -8.16
CA GLU A 631 -13.74 -18.73 -9.44
C GLU A 631 -12.45 -18.58 -10.28
N GLU A 632 -11.28 -18.57 -9.66
CA GLU A 632 -9.98 -18.60 -10.35
C GLU A 632 -9.56 -20.03 -10.79
N ASP A 633 -10.34 -21.04 -10.40
CA ASP A 633 -10.07 -22.47 -10.63
C ASP A 633 -8.76 -22.95 -9.98
N VAL A 634 -8.38 -22.33 -8.84
CA VAL A 634 -7.12 -22.63 -8.13
C VAL A 634 -7.33 -23.64 -6.97
N ILE A 635 -8.57 -23.80 -6.49
CA ILE A 635 -9.01 -24.84 -5.53
C ILE A 635 -10.09 -25.74 -6.13
N SER A 636 -10.14 -27.00 -5.69
CA SER A 636 -11.22 -27.95 -6.04
C SER A 636 -12.49 -27.76 -5.21
N ASP A 637 -13.60 -28.40 -5.60
CA ASP A 637 -14.85 -28.32 -4.82
C ASP A 637 -14.69 -28.97 -3.44
N TYR A 638 -13.89 -30.03 -3.36
CA TYR A 638 -13.54 -30.66 -2.08
C TYR A 638 -12.75 -29.72 -1.16
N GLU A 639 -11.77 -28.98 -1.69
CA GLU A 639 -11.02 -27.99 -0.89
C GLU A 639 -11.92 -26.84 -0.42
N VAL A 640 -12.87 -26.41 -1.26
CA VAL A 640 -13.88 -25.40 -0.89
C VAL A 640 -14.71 -25.87 0.31
N GLU A 641 -15.21 -27.11 0.30
CA GLU A 641 -15.98 -27.68 1.43
C GLU A 641 -15.17 -27.68 2.73
N LEU A 642 -13.85 -27.92 2.67
CA LEU A 642 -12.98 -27.96 3.84
C LEU A 642 -12.63 -26.57 4.39
N LEU A 643 -12.52 -25.57 3.53
CA LEU A 643 -12.09 -24.22 3.87
C LEU A 643 -13.26 -23.32 4.29
N MET A 644 -14.46 -23.53 3.75
CA MET A 644 -15.62 -22.66 4.06
C MET A 644 -16.12 -22.84 5.50
N PHE A 645 -16.67 -21.76 6.05
CA PHE A 645 -17.56 -21.84 7.20
C PHE A 645 -18.91 -22.40 6.78
N PRO A 646 -19.44 -23.42 7.49
CA PRO A 646 -20.75 -23.97 7.18
C PRO A 646 -21.86 -23.00 7.58
N LEU A 647 -23.01 -23.17 6.93
CA LEU A 647 -24.26 -22.53 7.33
C LEU A 647 -24.86 -23.36 8.48
N ASN A 648 -25.27 -22.72 9.58
CA ASN A 648 -25.80 -23.40 10.76
C ASN A 648 -27.19 -24.02 10.48
N TYR A 649 -27.25 -25.26 9.98
CA TYR A 649 -28.51 -25.94 9.66
C TYR A 649 -29.07 -26.81 10.78
N TRP A 650 -28.23 -27.33 11.69
CA TRP A 650 -28.61 -28.32 12.72
C TRP A 650 -28.58 -27.76 14.16
N ASN A 651 -28.74 -26.44 14.30
CA ASN A 651 -28.78 -25.74 15.59
C ASN A 651 -27.63 -26.12 16.57
N VAL A 652 -26.41 -26.20 16.05
CA VAL A 652 -25.20 -26.55 16.81
C VAL A 652 -24.89 -25.46 17.85
N SER A 653 -24.62 -25.86 19.09
CA SER A 653 -24.43 -24.93 20.22
C SER A 653 -23.12 -24.13 20.17
N VAL A 654 -22.16 -24.57 19.35
CA VAL A 654 -20.82 -23.99 19.22
C VAL A 654 -20.60 -23.34 17.86
N ILE A 655 -19.58 -22.49 17.80
CA ILE A 655 -19.08 -21.95 16.53
C ILE A 655 -18.56 -23.10 15.68
N THR A 656 -19.10 -23.24 14.48
CA THR A 656 -18.75 -24.24 13.50
C THR A 656 -17.55 -23.78 12.67
N TRP A 657 -16.34 -24.14 13.11
CA TRP A 657 -15.09 -23.76 12.42
C TRP A 657 -14.86 -24.60 11.15
N PRO A 658 -14.18 -24.08 10.12
CA PRO A 658 -13.82 -24.86 8.93
C PRO A 658 -13.12 -26.19 9.23
N CYS A 659 -13.41 -27.24 8.46
CA CYS A 659 -12.91 -28.60 8.73
C CYS A 659 -11.37 -28.68 8.74
N PHE A 660 -10.68 -27.88 7.92
CA PHE A 660 -9.22 -27.88 7.86
C PHE A 660 -8.55 -27.45 9.19
N LEU A 661 -9.27 -26.76 10.08
CA LEU A 661 -8.83 -26.37 11.42
C LEU A 661 -9.09 -27.46 12.47
N LEU A 662 -10.10 -28.32 12.24
CA LEU A 662 -10.54 -29.34 13.18
C LEU A 662 -9.71 -30.64 13.11
N ARG A 663 -8.65 -30.65 12.29
CA ARG A 663 -7.78 -31.81 12.02
C ARG A 663 -7.35 -32.55 13.29
N ASP A 664 -7.63 -33.85 13.33
CA ASP A 664 -7.23 -34.78 14.38
C ASP A 664 -7.64 -34.34 15.79
N ASN A 665 -8.43 -33.27 15.95
CA ASN A 665 -8.78 -32.74 17.27
C ASN A 665 -9.70 -33.72 18.00
N LEU A 666 -10.66 -34.32 17.28
CA LEU A 666 -11.54 -35.34 17.84
C LEU A 666 -10.76 -36.62 18.19
N ILE A 667 -9.92 -37.12 17.27
CA ILE A 667 -9.10 -38.33 17.50
C ILE A 667 -8.10 -38.11 18.64
N ARG A 668 -7.49 -36.92 18.71
CA ARG A 668 -6.60 -36.52 19.81
C ARG A 668 -7.36 -36.47 21.12
N ALA A 669 -8.54 -35.84 21.16
CA ALA A 669 -9.39 -35.83 22.35
C ALA A 669 -9.75 -37.25 22.79
N LEU A 670 -10.11 -38.15 21.86
CA LEU A 670 -10.36 -39.56 22.14
C LEU A 670 -9.12 -40.24 22.76
N SER A 671 -7.95 -40.09 22.15
CA SER A 671 -6.70 -40.67 22.69
C SER A 671 -6.32 -40.09 24.07
N GLU A 672 -6.57 -38.80 24.30
CA GLU A 672 -6.32 -38.16 25.58
C GLU A 672 -7.29 -38.66 26.67
N THR A 673 -8.56 -38.87 26.33
CA THR A 673 -9.56 -39.42 27.25
C THR A 673 -9.24 -40.85 27.66
N GLN A 674 -8.70 -41.68 26.77
CA GLN A 674 -8.24 -43.03 27.11
C GLN A 674 -7.08 -43.00 28.11
N ASN A 675 -6.09 -42.13 27.86
CA ASN A 675 -4.92 -42.01 28.74
C ASN A 675 -5.26 -41.49 30.14
N ILE A 676 -6.42 -40.84 30.30
CA ILE A 676 -6.84 -40.14 31.52
C ILE A 676 -8.18 -40.70 32.05
N ALA A 677 -8.48 -41.96 31.74
CA ALA A 677 -9.76 -42.61 32.07
C ALA A 677 -10.12 -42.58 33.56
N ASP A 678 -9.13 -42.61 34.47
CA ASP A 678 -9.34 -42.66 35.93
C ASP A 678 -9.45 -41.27 36.60
N ALA A 679 -9.28 -40.18 35.85
CA ALA A 679 -9.31 -38.84 36.42
C ALA A 679 -10.75 -38.32 36.64
N PRO A 680 -10.93 -37.34 37.55
CA PRO A 680 -12.24 -36.71 37.71
C PRO A 680 -12.66 -35.96 36.44
N ASP A 681 -13.96 -35.98 36.13
CA ASP A 681 -14.56 -35.33 34.96
C ASP A 681 -14.11 -33.88 34.75
N LYS A 682 -13.97 -33.11 35.83
CA LYS A 682 -13.51 -31.71 35.76
C LYS A 682 -12.12 -31.59 35.14
N TRP A 683 -11.23 -32.54 35.42
CA TRP A 683 -9.88 -32.55 34.86
C TRP A 683 -9.88 -32.99 33.39
N VAL A 684 -10.68 -34.00 33.06
CA VAL A 684 -10.89 -34.45 31.67
C VAL A 684 -11.44 -33.30 30.82
N CYS A 685 -12.53 -32.66 31.28
CA CYS A 685 -13.13 -31.51 30.63
C CYS A 685 -12.15 -30.33 30.54
N TYR A 686 -11.42 -30.01 31.61
CA TYR A 686 -10.41 -28.94 31.59
C TYR A 686 -9.32 -29.20 30.55
N LYS A 687 -8.89 -30.45 30.38
CA LYS A 687 -7.85 -30.80 29.41
C LYS A 687 -8.36 -30.75 27.97
N ILE A 688 -9.53 -31.32 27.69
CA ILE A 688 -10.16 -31.28 26.36
C ILE A 688 -10.51 -29.84 25.97
N PHE A 689 -11.03 -29.06 26.92
CA PHE A 689 -11.48 -27.69 26.68
C PHE A 689 -10.37 -26.64 26.84
N LYS A 690 -9.12 -27.07 27.05
CA LYS A 690 -7.96 -26.17 27.05
C LYS A 690 -7.75 -25.54 25.68
N GLU A 691 -7.98 -26.30 24.61
CA GLU A 691 -7.91 -25.83 23.23
C GLU A 691 -9.32 -25.63 22.68
N GLU A 692 -9.63 -24.41 22.24
CA GLU A 692 -11.00 -24.06 21.82
C GLU A 692 -11.45 -24.82 20.57
N LEU A 693 -10.55 -25.08 19.62
CA LEU A 693 -10.84 -25.87 18.42
C LEU A 693 -11.17 -27.33 18.76
N THR A 694 -10.51 -27.89 19.79
CA THR A 694 -10.78 -29.26 20.26
C THR A 694 -12.13 -29.35 20.95
N ARG A 695 -12.47 -28.34 21.77
CA ARG A 695 -13.82 -28.20 22.35
C ARG A 695 -14.89 -28.12 21.27
N CYS A 696 -14.71 -27.26 20.27
CA CYS A 696 -15.69 -27.08 19.20
C CYS A 696 -15.87 -28.36 18.37
N ALA A 697 -14.78 -29.07 18.02
CA ALA A 697 -14.87 -30.33 17.28
C ALA A 697 -15.69 -31.40 18.02
N VAL A 698 -15.46 -31.56 19.33
CA VAL A 698 -16.14 -32.57 20.16
C VAL A 698 -17.63 -32.23 20.31
N VAL A 699 -17.94 -30.97 20.63
CA VAL A 699 -19.34 -30.54 20.81
C VAL A 699 -20.10 -30.54 19.48
N GLU A 700 -19.47 -30.09 18.39
CA GLU A 700 -20.07 -30.11 17.05
C GLU A 700 -20.37 -31.55 16.60
N ALA A 701 -19.45 -32.49 16.81
CA ALA A 701 -19.69 -33.90 16.48
C ALA A 701 -20.87 -34.47 17.29
N TYR A 702 -20.93 -34.19 18.59
CA TYR A 702 -22.01 -34.65 19.47
C TYR A 702 -23.37 -34.07 19.07
N ASP A 703 -23.46 -32.74 18.94
CA ASP A 703 -24.70 -32.05 18.56
C ASP A 703 -25.18 -32.48 17.18
N SER A 704 -24.25 -32.67 16.23
CA SER A 704 -24.56 -33.14 14.87
C SER A 704 -25.10 -34.57 14.86
N ILE A 705 -24.52 -35.48 15.64
CA ILE A 705 -25.01 -36.86 15.75
C ILE A 705 -26.38 -36.89 16.44
N LYS A 706 -26.56 -36.11 17.50
CA LYS A 706 -27.83 -35.97 18.23
C LYS A 706 -28.94 -35.49 17.29
N HIS A 707 -28.69 -34.41 16.54
CA HIS A 707 -29.64 -33.87 15.57
C HIS A 707 -29.87 -34.85 14.39
N LEU A 708 -28.84 -35.53 13.91
CA LEU A 708 -28.96 -36.51 12.83
C LEU A 708 -29.89 -37.67 13.21
N LEU A 709 -29.72 -38.23 14.40
CA LEU A 709 -30.51 -39.38 14.87
C LEU A 709 -31.94 -38.99 15.27
N LEU A 710 -32.11 -37.91 16.03
CA LEU A 710 -33.42 -37.53 16.58
C LEU A 710 -34.32 -36.82 15.56
N GLU A 711 -33.76 -35.94 14.72
CA GLU A 711 -34.57 -35.06 13.86
C GLU A 711 -34.62 -35.49 12.39
N LYS A 712 -33.69 -36.32 11.91
CA LYS A 712 -33.54 -36.61 10.47
C LYS A 712 -33.68 -38.08 10.07
N ILE A 713 -33.28 -39.02 10.91
CA ILE A 713 -33.23 -40.44 10.56
C ILE A 713 -34.34 -41.24 11.23
N ILE A 714 -34.58 -41.04 12.54
CA ILE A 714 -35.56 -41.82 13.29
C ILE A 714 -36.87 -41.04 13.34
N ASP A 715 -37.98 -41.66 12.95
CA ASP A 715 -39.29 -41.01 13.05
C ASP A 715 -39.68 -40.79 14.52
N SER A 716 -39.96 -39.52 14.86
CA SER A 716 -40.48 -39.04 16.14
C SER A 716 -41.64 -39.85 16.74
N ARG A 717 -42.41 -40.57 15.91
CA ARG A 717 -43.60 -41.36 16.30
C ARG A 717 -43.28 -42.79 16.78
N THR A 718 -42.02 -43.21 16.71
CA THR A 718 -41.59 -44.58 17.00
C THR A 718 -41.14 -44.78 18.45
N GLU A 719 -41.24 -46.00 18.99
CA GLU A 719 -40.70 -46.31 20.34
C GLU A 719 -39.17 -46.15 20.34
N GLU A 720 -38.53 -46.43 19.21
CA GLU A 720 -37.09 -46.29 18.98
C GLU A 720 -36.60 -44.84 19.15
N HIS A 721 -37.38 -43.84 18.74
CA HIS A 721 -37.05 -42.43 18.98
C HIS A 721 -36.99 -42.12 20.49
N SER A 722 -37.91 -42.69 21.28
CA SER A 722 -37.92 -42.49 22.74
C SER A 722 -36.71 -43.14 23.41
N ILE A 723 -36.26 -44.30 22.90
CA ILE A 723 -35.05 -45.01 23.37
C ILE A 723 -33.81 -44.16 23.12
N VAL A 724 -33.65 -43.65 21.89
CA VAL A 724 -32.48 -42.82 21.54
C VAL A 724 -32.50 -41.48 22.29
N THR A 725 -33.68 -40.91 22.51
CA THR A 725 -33.84 -39.71 23.35
C THR A 725 -33.38 -39.96 24.79
N ALA A 726 -33.77 -41.09 25.38
CA ALA A 726 -33.34 -41.48 26.73
C ALA A 726 -31.82 -41.68 26.81
N CYS A 727 -31.19 -42.29 25.79
CA CYS A 727 -29.73 -42.43 25.72
C CYS A 727 -29.02 -41.07 25.77
N PHE A 728 -29.44 -40.09 24.96
CA PHE A 728 -28.83 -38.76 24.96
C PHE A 728 -29.12 -37.98 26.24
N GLN A 729 -30.31 -38.11 26.83
CA GLN A 729 -30.62 -37.50 28.13
C GLN A 729 -29.73 -38.05 29.24
N GLU A 730 -29.48 -39.36 29.28
CA GLU A 730 -28.58 -39.96 30.28
C GLU A 730 -27.14 -39.45 30.15
N VAL A 731 -26.67 -39.22 28.93
CA VAL A 731 -25.35 -38.62 28.65
C VAL A 731 -25.33 -37.16 29.12
N ASP A 732 -26.31 -36.35 28.72
CA ASP A 732 -26.42 -34.93 29.06
C ASP A 732 -26.49 -34.72 30.59
N GLU A 733 -27.35 -35.46 31.29
CA GLU A 733 -27.48 -35.40 32.76
C GLU A 733 -26.17 -35.81 33.47
N SER A 734 -25.48 -36.83 32.94
CA SER A 734 -24.21 -37.30 33.52
C SER A 734 -23.09 -36.26 33.38
N LEU A 735 -23.09 -35.49 32.29
CA LEU A 735 -22.18 -34.37 32.06
C LEU A 735 -22.49 -33.18 32.98
N GLU A 736 -23.76 -32.83 33.16
CA GLU A 736 -24.19 -31.73 34.04
C GLU A 736 -23.87 -32.01 35.52
N VAL A 737 -24.10 -33.24 35.99
CA VAL A 737 -23.83 -33.67 37.37
C VAL A 737 -22.34 -33.92 37.62
N GLY A 738 -21.54 -34.07 36.56
CA GLY A 738 -20.09 -34.35 36.65
C GLY A 738 -19.77 -35.74 37.19
N ARG A 739 -20.48 -36.77 36.69
CA ARG A 739 -20.25 -38.20 37.00
C ARG A 739 -20.10 -39.09 35.75
N PHE A 740 -19.75 -38.51 34.62
CA PHE A 740 -19.57 -39.17 33.33
C PHE A 740 -18.53 -40.29 33.36
N THR A 741 -17.30 -40.08 33.88
CA THR A 741 -16.27 -41.15 33.93
C THR A 741 -16.59 -42.27 34.89
N LYS A 742 -17.55 -42.06 35.82
CA LYS A 742 -18.04 -43.09 36.75
C LYS A 742 -19.17 -43.94 36.19
N ARG A 743 -19.95 -43.39 35.24
CA ARG A 743 -21.09 -44.08 34.62
C ARG A 743 -20.71 -44.79 33.33
N PHE A 744 -19.79 -44.21 32.57
CA PHE A 744 -19.40 -44.70 31.24
C PHE A 744 -17.93 -45.10 31.20
N ASN A 745 -17.64 -46.19 30.49
CA ASN A 745 -16.30 -46.71 30.32
C ASN A 745 -15.56 -46.01 29.17
N MET A 746 -14.64 -45.09 29.51
CA MET A 746 -13.88 -44.31 28.53
C MET A 746 -12.97 -45.18 27.63
N MET A 747 -12.57 -46.37 28.08
CA MET A 747 -11.75 -47.29 27.26
C MET A 747 -12.53 -47.85 26.06
N LYS A 748 -13.87 -47.83 26.13
CA LYS A 748 -14.78 -48.37 25.11
C LYS A 748 -15.30 -47.29 24.14
N LEU A 749 -15.04 -46.01 24.43
CA LEU A 749 -15.41 -44.88 23.57
C LEU A 749 -14.89 -44.96 22.12
N PRO A 750 -13.67 -45.47 21.82
CA PRO A 750 -13.23 -45.64 20.43
C PRO A 750 -14.05 -46.66 19.64
N LEU A 751 -14.65 -47.67 20.30
CA LEU A 751 -15.51 -48.64 19.61
C LEU A 751 -16.78 -47.95 19.10
N ILE A 752 -17.33 -47.02 19.89
CA ILE A 752 -18.43 -46.16 19.46
C ILE A 752 -17.99 -45.29 18.28
N HIS A 753 -16.80 -44.69 18.33
CA HIS A 753 -16.27 -43.88 17.23
C HIS A 753 -16.15 -44.68 15.92
N VAL A 754 -15.64 -45.91 15.96
CA VAL A 754 -15.54 -46.78 14.78
C VAL A 754 -16.93 -47.14 14.24
N ALA A 755 -17.87 -47.53 15.11
CA ALA A 755 -19.24 -47.85 14.70
C ALA A 755 -19.98 -46.63 14.12
N LEU A 756 -19.70 -45.41 14.62
CA LEU A 756 -20.24 -44.17 14.08
C LEU A 756 -19.68 -43.86 12.68
N ILE A 757 -18.40 -44.16 12.42
CA ILE A 757 -17.83 -44.02 11.08
C ILE A 757 -18.55 -44.94 10.09
N GLU A 758 -18.71 -46.23 10.43
CA GLU A 758 -19.42 -47.19 9.57
C GLU A 758 -20.87 -46.75 9.30
N PHE A 759 -21.54 -46.23 10.33
CA PHE A 759 -22.89 -45.68 10.20
C PHE A 759 -22.93 -44.47 9.25
N VAL A 760 -22.08 -43.46 9.44
CA VAL A 760 -22.05 -42.27 8.59
C VAL A 760 -21.65 -42.60 7.15
N GLU A 761 -20.69 -43.51 6.95
CA GLU A 761 -20.29 -44.00 5.61
C GLU A 761 -21.44 -44.69 4.86
N SER A 762 -22.35 -45.36 5.58
CA SER A 762 -23.54 -45.96 4.99
C SER A 762 -24.52 -44.91 4.44
N LEU A 763 -24.53 -43.70 5.02
CA LEU A 763 -25.41 -42.59 4.63
C LEU A 763 -24.85 -41.74 3.48
N THR A 764 -23.53 -41.71 3.28
CA THR A 764 -22.89 -40.90 2.23
C THR A 764 -23.02 -41.51 0.83
N LYS A 765 -23.32 -42.82 0.69
CA LYS A 765 -23.41 -43.49 -0.61
C LYS A 765 -24.62 -43.02 -1.44
N ALA A 766 -24.44 -42.96 -2.77
CA ALA A 766 -25.47 -42.52 -3.70
C ALA A 766 -26.70 -43.46 -3.71
N GLU A 767 -26.47 -44.77 -3.56
CA GLU A 767 -27.51 -45.77 -3.28
C GLU A 767 -27.47 -46.09 -1.79
N ARG A 768 -28.50 -45.66 -1.06
CA ARG A 768 -28.60 -45.86 0.38
C ARG A 768 -29.33 -47.17 0.66
N ASP A 769 -28.61 -48.11 1.25
CA ASP A 769 -29.10 -49.44 1.58
C ASP A 769 -29.68 -49.43 3.00
N LEU A 770 -31.02 -49.50 3.10
CA LEU A 770 -31.74 -49.44 4.38
C LEU A 770 -31.28 -50.53 5.35
N ASP A 771 -31.03 -51.75 4.85
CA ASP A 771 -30.63 -52.88 5.70
C ASP A 771 -29.25 -52.64 6.33
N LYS A 772 -28.33 -52.02 5.60
CA LYS A 772 -27.00 -51.67 6.14
C LYS A 772 -27.09 -50.57 7.18
N VAL A 773 -27.90 -49.54 6.96
CA VAL A 773 -28.10 -48.44 7.92
C VAL A 773 -28.69 -48.98 9.23
N VAL A 774 -29.71 -49.85 9.14
CA VAL A 774 -30.35 -50.49 10.30
C VAL A 774 -29.36 -51.39 11.06
N ASN A 775 -28.56 -52.20 10.37
CA ASN A 775 -27.55 -53.05 10.99
C ASN A 775 -26.46 -52.25 11.73
N SER A 776 -26.01 -51.13 11.16
CA SER A 776 -25.05 -50.23 11.81
C SER A 776 -25.65 -49.54 13.05
N LEU A 777 -26.92 -49.11 12.99
CA LEU A 777 -27.65 -48.56 14.16
C LEU A 777 -27.81 -49.58 15.28
N GLN A 778 -28.12 -50.84 14.96
CA GLN A 778 -28.20 -51.91 15.95
C GLN A 778 -26.86 -52.17 16.60
N THR A 779 -25.78 -52.16 15.82
CA THR A 779 -24.42 -52.34 16.33
C THR A 779 -24.04 -51.20 17.28
N LEU A 780 -24.37 -49.95 16.93
CA LEU A 780 -24.21 -48.79 17.81
C LEU A 780 -25.00 -48.93 19.11
N TYR A 781 -26.26 -49.35 19.03
CA TYR A 781 -27.11 -49.57 20.20
C TYR A 781 -26.57 -50.66 21.13
N VAL A 782 -26.13 -51.79 20.56
CA VAL A 782 -25.55 -52.91 21.31
C VAL A 782 -24.25 -52.48 22.01
N ILE A 783 -23.35 -51.78 21.32
CA ILE A 783 -22.11 -51.26 21.91
C ILE A 783 -22.42 -50.29 23.05
N TYR A 784 -23.38 -49.37 22.87
CA TYR A 784 -23.77 -48.41 23.89
C TYR A 784 -24.30 -49.10 25.16
N VAL A 785 -25.30 -49.98 25.02
CA VAL A 785 -25.99 -50.60 26.15
C VAL A 785 -25.15 -51.67 26.84
N GLN A 786 -24.40 -52.49 26.10
CA GLN A 786 -23.68 -53.64 26.66
C GLN A 786 -22.23 -53.35 27.03
N GLU A 787 -21.55 -52.42 26.33
CA GLU A 787 -20.11 -52.19 26.50
C GLU A 787 -19.74 -50.82 27.06
N PHE A 788 -20.52 -49.77 26.75
CA PHE A 788 -20.18 -48.41 27.14
C PHE A 788 -20.66 -48.05 28.55
N ILE A 789 -21.85 -48.49 28.94
CA ILE A 789 -22.36 -48.34 30.32
C ILE A 789 -21.55 -49.26 31.26
N GLN A 790 -20.96 -48.68 32.30
CA GLN A 790 -20.08 -49.43 33.22
C GLN A 790 -20.86 -50.40 34.13
N GLU A 791 -22.09 -50.03 34.50
CA GLU A 791 -22.99 -50.86 35.32
C GLU A 791 -23.84 -51.79 34.43
N ARG A 792 -23.67 -53.11 34.57
CA ARG A 792 -24.49 -54.08 33.83
C ARG A 792 -25.93 -54.07 34.33
N ARG A 793 -26.86 -53.63 33.49
CA ARG A 793 -28.30 -53.62 33.76
C ARG A 793 -28.97 -54.87 33.17
N SER A 794 -29.97 -55.37 33.87
CA SER A 794 -30.87 -56.42 33.34
C SER A 794 -31.85 -55.82 32.32
N ILE A 795 -32.37 -56.64 31.40
CA ILE A 795 -33.33 -56.20 30.36
C ILE A 795 -34.56 -55.49 30.97
N ARG A 796 -34.99 -55.90 32.18
CA ARG A 796 -36.08 -55.23 32.91
C ARG A 796 -35.70 -53.82 33.36
N GLN A 797 -34.51 -53.64 33.94
CA GLN A 797 -34.00 -52.33 34.34
C GLN A 797 -33.79 -51.41 33.13
N LEU A 798 -33.33 -51.95 32.00
CA LEU A 798 -33.19 -51.17 30.76
C LEU A 798 -34.54 -50.70 30.21
N SER A 799 -35.60 -51.50 30.34
CA SER A 799 -36.96 -51.11 29.92
C SER A 799 -37.58 -50.08 30.87
N GLU A 800 -37.31 -50.19 32.17
CA GLU A 800 -37.71 -49.21 33.20
C GLU A 800 -37.03 -47.84 32.99
N ASP A 801 -35.74 -47.84 32.63
CA ASP A 801 -34.96 -46.64 32.30
C ASP A 801 -35.30 -46.06 30.92
N GLY A 802 -36.17 -46.72 30.14
CA GLY A 802 -36.53 -46.30 28.78
C GLY A 802 -35.46 -46.57 27.71
N LEU A 803 -34.43 -47.36 28.03
CA LEU A 803 -33.31 -47.71 27.14
C LEU A 803 -33.58 -49.00 26.33
N ALA A 804 -34.70 -49.68 26.54
CA ALA A 804 -35.12 -50.87 25.80
C ALA A 804 -36.64 -50.83 25.51
N PRO A 805 -37.12 -51.53 24.47
CA PRO A 805 -38.55 -51.56 24.12
C PRO A 805 -39.42 -51.99 25.31
N ARG A 806 -40.59 -51.36 25.48
CA ARG A 806 -41.53 -51.67 26.58
C ARG A 806 -42.42 -52.88 26.25
N HIS A 807 -42.48 -53.26 24.98
CA HIS A 807 -43.23 -54.40 24.49
C HIS A 807 -42.28 -55.45 23.92
N ALA A 808 -42.51 -56.72 24.24
CA ALA A 808 -41.72 -57.82 23.68
C ALA A 808 -41.91 -57.82 22.15
N PRO A 809 -40.82 -57.92 21.35
CA PRO A 809 -40.94 -57.90 19.91
C PRO A 809 -41.81 -59.08 19.48
N SER A 810 -42.84 -58.81 18.67
CA SER A 810 -43.44 -59.84 17.82
C SER A 810 -42.30 -60.49 17.03
N ASP A 811 -42.29 -61.81 16.85
CA ASP A 811 -41.17 -62.62 16.30
C ASP A 811 -40.65 -62.20 14.89
N CYS A 812 -41.12 -61.09 14.30
CA CYS A 812 -40.70 -60.54 13.01
C CYS A 812 -40.31 -59.04 13.03
N SER A 813 -40.36 -58.31 14.16
CA SER A 813 -39.96 -56.89 14.19
C SER A 813 -38.52 -56.71 14.67
N VAL A 814 -37.62 -56.43 13.74
CA VAL A 814 -36.20 -56.12 13.99
C VAL A 814 -36.07 -54.67 14.49
N LEU A 815 -35.32 -54.44 15.58
CA LEU A 815 -35.12 -53.11 16.20
C LEU A 815 -34.60 -52.11 15.14
N PHE A 816 -35.19 -50.91 15.05
CA PHE A 816 -34.93 -49.89 14.02
C PHE A 816 -35.35 -50.24 12.58
N GLY A 817 -35.86 -51.44 12.29
CA GLY A 817 -36.20 -51.87 10.93
C GLY A 817 -37.34 -51.07 10.27
N ASN A 818 -38.33 -50.64 11.06
CA ASN A 818 -39.47 -49.85 10.58
C ASN A 818 -39.41 -48.37 11.00
N ALA A 819 -38.33 -47.94 11.65
CA ALA A 819 -38.23 -46.62 12.29
C ALA A 819 -37.33 -45.62 11.54
N VAL A 820 -36.60 -46.09 10.52
CA VAL A 820 -35.64 -45.30 9.75
C VAL A 820 -36.30 -44.71 8.50
N GLU A 821 -36.38 -43.38 8.43
CA GLU A 821 -36.75 -42.64 7.23
C GLU A 821 -35.54 -41.89 6.67
N LEU A 822 -35.19 -42.13 5.41
CA LEU A 822 -34.05 -41.47 4.77
C LEU A 822 -34.53 -40.25 3.98
N PRO A 823 -33.89 -39.06 4.16
CA PRO A 823 -34.21 -37.87 3.35
C PRO A 823 -34.01 -38.13 1.85
N GLY A 824 -34.81 -37.51 0.98
CA GLY A 824 -34.71 -37.71 -0.47
C GLY A 824 -33.33 -37.32 -1.04
N ALA A 825 -32.95 -37.92 -2.18
CA ALA A 825 -31.66 -37.68 -2.84
C ALA A 825 -31.43 -36.22 -3.30
N GLY A 826 -32.47 -35.37 -3.28
CA GLY A 826 -32.41 -33.96 -3.65
C GLY A 826 -32.04 -33.00 -2.51
N ASP A 827 -31.90 -33.46 -1.26
CA ASP A 827 -31.50 -32.57 -0.14
C ASP A 827 -29.98 -32.36 -0.11
N THR A 828 -29.54 -31.31 -0.82
CA THR A 828 -28.12 -30.94 -0.91
C THR A 828 -27.54 -30.49 0.44
N ALA A 829 -28.36 -29.88 1.30
CA ALA A 829 -27.91 -29.41 2.61
C ALA A 829 -27.63 -30.59 3.55
N PHE A 830 -28.50 -31.61 3.54
CA PHE A 830 -28.28 -32.85 4.27
C PHE A 830 -27.02 -33.59 3.79
N ALA A 831 -26.83 -33.70 2.47
CA ALA A 831 -25.64 -34.35 1.90
C ALA A 831 -24.33 -33.63 2.29
N GLN A 832 -24.33 -32.29 2.30
CA GLN A 832 -23.17 -31.49 2.72
C GLN A 832 -22.84 -31.68 4.20
N GLN A 833 -23.85 -31.67 5.08
CA GLN A 833 -23.65 -31.84 6.52
C GLN A 833 -23.19 -33.26 6.90
N ILE A 834 -23.68 -34.29 6.21
CA ILE A 834 -23.19 -35.66 6.40
C ILE A 834 -21.73 -35.78 5.98
N ARG A 835 -21.34 -35.23 4.81
CA ARG A 835 -19.94 -35.22 4.38
C ARG A 835 -19.06 -34.50 5.40
N ARG A 836 -19.52 -33.37 5.93
CA ARG A 836 -18.81 -32.64 6.99
C ARG A 836 -18.65 -33.47 8.25
N LEU A 837 -19.71 -34.11 8.72
CA LEU A 837 -19.66 -34.98 9.89
C LEU A 837 -18.69 -36.15 9.65
N GLN A 838 -18.76 -36.78 8.48
CA GLN A 838 -17.83 -37.83 8.07
C GLN A 838 -16.39 -37.32 8.12
N ILE A 839 -16.12 -36.12 7.59
CA ILE A 839 -14.81 -35.48 7.62
C ILE A 839 -14.32 -35.26 9.06
N ILE A 840 -15.17 -34.76 9.96
CA ILE A 840 -14.79 -34.55 11.37
C ILE A 840 -14.48 -35.89 12.08
N LEU A 841 -15.27 -36.93 11.79
CA LEU A 841 -15.09 -38.26 12.38
C LEU A 841 -13.85 -38.99 11.83
N THR A 842 -13.56 -38.82 10.54
CA THR A 842 -12.52 -39.58 9.82
C THR A 842 -11.23 -38.80 9.57
N SER A 843 -11.14 -37.51 9.95
CA SER A 843 -10.00 -36.65 9.61
C SER A 843 -8.68 -37.31 10.01
N ARG A 844 -7.75 -37.42 9.04
CA ARG A 844 -6.37 -37.93 9.21
C ARG A 844 -5.36 -36.93 8.62
N ASP A 845 -4.09 -37.32 8.54
CA ASP A 845 -2.93 -36.56 8.01
C ASP A 845 -3.11 -35.93 6.62
N SER A 846 -4.11 -36.34 5.83
CA SER A 846 -4.37 -35.81 4.49
C SER A 846 -4.73 -34.31 4.47
N MET A 847 -5.10 -33.72 5.61
CA MET A 847 -5.40 -32.29 5.75
C MET A 847 -4.19 -31.41 6.11
N GLU A 848 -2.98 -31.97 6.13
CA GLU A 848 -1.78 -31.22 6.54
C GLU A 848 -1.47 -30.02 5.64
N ASN A 849 -1.61 -30.22 4.32
CA ASN A 849 -1.17 -29.29 3.28
C ASN A 849 -2.31 -28.60 2.52
N ILE A 850 -3.49 -28.47 3.13
CA ILE A 850 -4.64 -27.79 2.50
C ILE A 850 -4.55 -26.28 2.77
N PRO A 851 -4.67 -25.40 1.75
CA PRO A 851 -4.90 -25.68 0.33
C PRO A 851 -3.67 -26.28 -0.37
N VAL A 852 -3.87 -27.23 -1.30
CA VAL A 852 -2.79 -27.97 -1.98
C VAL A 852 -1.98 -27.08 -2.91
N ASN A 853 -2.57 -26.03 -3.49
CA ASN A 853 -1.83 -25.13 -4.37
C ASN A 853 -0.88 -24.20 -3.58
N ASP A 854 0.42 -24.26 -3.88
CA ASP A 854 1.46 -23.45 -3.24
C ASP A 854 1.25 -21.93 -3.42
N GLU A 855 0.68 -21.50 -4.54
CA GLU A 855 0.38 -20.09 -4.79
C GLU A 855 -0.67 -19.56 -3.81
N ILE A 856 -1.70 -20.35 -3.52
CA ILE A 856 -2.73 -19.97 -2.54
C ILE A 856 -2.12 -19.89 -1.15
N ARG A 857 -1.33 -20.90 -0.76
CA ARG A 857 -0.65 -20.87 0.54
C ARG A 857 0.18 -19.61 0.68
N ARG A 858 0.91 -19.22 -0.37
CA ARG A 858 1.68 -17.97 -0.41
C ARG A 858 0.79 -16.74 -0.28
N ARG A 859 -0.32 -16.65 -1.02
CA ARG A 859 -1.26 -15.51 -0.97
C ARG A 859 -1.87 -15.35 0.42
N ILE A 860 -2.33 -16.45 1.03
CA ILE A 860 -2.90 -16.44 2.40
C ILE A 860 -1.82 -16.05 3.42
N VAL A 861 -0.64 -16.67 3.38
CA VAL A 861 0.46 -16.37 4.30
C VAL A 861 0.91 -14.91 4.17
N PHE A 862 0.99 -14.37 2.96
CA PHE A 862 1.31 -12.97 2.72
C PHE A 862 0.25 -12.03 3.29
N PHE A 863 -1.04 -12.32 3.04
CA PHE A 863 -2.16 -11.56 3.57
C PHE A 863 -2.16 -11.55 5.11
N CYS A 864 -2.01 -12.73 5.73
CA CYS A 864 -1.97 -12.87 7.17
C CYS A 864 -0.80 -12.08 7.77
N ASN A 865 0.43 -12.29 7.26
CA ASN A 865 1.60 -11.56 7.75
C ASN A 865 1.43 -10.05 7.65
N SER A 866 0.79 -9.54 6.59
CA SER A 866 0.51 -8.11 6.44
C SER A 866 -0.37 -7.59 7.58
N LEU A 867 -1.38 -8.33 8.01
CA LEU A 867 -2.27 -7.92 9.10
C LEU A 867 -1.58 -7.91 10.47
N PHE A 868 -0.67 -8.86 10.72
CA PHE A 868 0.13 -8.89 11.95
C PHE A 868 1.19 -7.78 12.04
N MET A 869 1.47 -7.09 10.92
CA MET A 869 2.30 -5.89 10.92
C MET A 869 1.55 -4.66 11.46
N GLY A 870 2.30 -3.60 11.76
CA GLY A 870 1.75 -2.32 12.18
C GLY A 870 1.05 -1.55 11.04
N ILE A 871 -0.12 -2.02 10.60
CA ILE A 871 -0.98 -1.30 9.62
C ILE A 871 -2.01 -0.43 10.38
N PRO A 872 -2.27 0.82 9.93
CA PRO A 872 -3.33 1.66 10.49
C PRO A 872 -4.72 1.03 10.31
N LYS A 873 -5.66 1.35 11.21
CA LYS A 873 -7.05 0.90 11.11
C LYS A 873 -7.70 1.51 9.86
N ALA A 874 -8.46 0.69 9.12
CA ALA A 874 -9.21 1.15 7.97
C ALA A 874 -10.37 2.07 8.44
N PRO A 875 -10.61 3.21 7.77
CA PRO A 875 -11.84 3.96 7.95
C PRO A 875 -13.04 3.18 7.37
N SER A 876 -14.27 3.60 7.70
CA SER A 876 -15.46 3.06 7.02
C SER A 876 -15.43 3.33 5.52
N VAL A 877 -16.12 2.53 4.71
CA VAL A 877 -16.12 2.66 3.24
C VAL A 877 -16.55 4.06 2.80
N GLU A 878 -17.56 4.65 3.45
CA GLU A 878 -17.99 6.03 3.20
C GLU A 878 -16.87 7.06 3.45
N LYS A 879 -16.05 6.83 4.48
CA LYS A 879 -14.95 7.72 4.90
C LYS A 879 -13.63 7.38 4.19
N MET A 880 -13.61 6.37 3.34
CA MET A 880 -12.45 6.02 2.53
C MET A 880 -12.17 7.11 1.49
N LYS A 881 -10.88 7.32 1.19
CA LYS A 881 -10.46 8.13 0.04
C LYS A 881 -10.75 7.38 -1.24
N ALA A 882 -11.42 8.03 -2.19
CA ALA A 882 -11.55 7.48 -3.53
C ALA A 882 -10.17 7.35 -4.20
N PHE A 883 -10.00 6.33 -5.02
CA PHE A 883 -8.80 6.14 -5.82
C PHE A 883 -9.15 5.55 -7.18
N SER A 884 -8.29 5.81 -8.16
CA SER A 884 -8.42 5.26 -9.50
C SER A 884 -7.15 4.53 -9.88
N VAL A 885 -7.31 3.45 -10.65
CA VAL A 885 -6.18 2.68 -11.19
C VAL A 885 -6.11 2.95 -12.69
N LEU A 886 -4.90 3.24 -13.19
CA LEU A 886 -4.64 3.49 -14.61
C LEU A 886 -3.84 2.32 -15.18
N THR A 887 -4.28 1.75 -16.30
CA THR A 887 -3.48 0.78 -17.08
C THR A 887 -3.30 1.30 -18.51
N PRO A 888 -2.06 1.54 -18.95
CA PRO A 888 -1.80 1.85 -20.34
C PRO A 888 -1.98 0.60 -21.21
N TYR A 889 -2.65 0.76 -22.34
CA TYR A 889 -2.88 -0.26 -23.35
C TYR A 889 -2.80 0.41 -24.74
N TYR A 890 -2.29 -0.30 -25.74
CA TYR A 890 -2.18 0.28 -27.07
C TYR A 890 -2.89 -0.56 -28.12
N ASP A 891 -2.41 -1.78 -28.36
CA ASP A 891 -2.89 -2.61 -29.47
C ASP A 891 -2.78 -4.13 -29.19
N GLU A 892 -2.54 -4.53 -27.94
CA GLU A 892 -2.41 -5.93 -27.57
C GLU A 892 -3.75 -6.70 -27.68
N ASP A 893 -3.71 -8.03 -27.82
CA ASP A 893 -4.96 -8.81 -27.86
C ASP A 893 -5.69 -8.79 -26.51
N VAL A 894 -7.02 -8.68 -26.54
CA VAL A 894 -7.85 -8.46 -25.35
C VAL A 894 -8.30 -9.80 -24.78
N LEU A 895 -8.97 -10.62 -25.59
CA LEU A 895 -9.36 -11.99 -25.27
C LEU A 895 -8.92 -12.93 -26.39
N TYR A 896 -8.55 -14.17 -26.07
CA TYR A 896 -8.29 -15.17 -27.10
C TYR A 896 -9.57 -15.46 -27.91
N SER A 897 -9.45 -15.45 -29.23
CA SER A 897 -10.53 -15.89 -30.13
C SER A 897 -10.65 -17.42 -30.17
N LYS A 898 -11.75 -17.95 -30.73
CA LYS A 898 -11.94 -19.40 -30.86
C LYS A 898 -10.91 -20.00 -31.82
N GLU A 899 -10.56 -19.25 -32.86
CA GLU A 899 -9.61 -19.59 -33.89
C GLU A 899 -8.20 -19.65 -33.33
N GLU A 900 -7.78 -18.66 -32.54
CA GLU A 900 -6.46 -18.65 -31.88
C GLU A 900 -6.24 -19.85 -30.95
N LEU A 901 -7.27 -20.27 -30.21
CA LEU A 901 -7.17 -21.42 -29.31
C LEU A 901 -7.01 -22.76 -30.06
N LYS A 902 -7.43 -22.82 -31.32
CA LYS A 902 -7.36 -24.03 -32.17
C LYS A 902 -6.20 -24.02 -33.14
N THR A 903 -5.74 -22.85 -33.55
CA THR A 903 -4.70 -22.71 -34.56
C THR A 903 -3.38 -23.16 -33.96
N ASN A 904 -2.66 -23.99 -34.71
CA ASN A 904 -1.33 -24.44 -34.30
C ASN A 904 -0.32 -23.34 -34.61
N ASN A 905 0.57 -23.08 -33.64
CA ASN A 905 1.72 -22.22 -33.85
C ASN A 905 2.74 -22.87 -34.80
N GLU A 906 3.83 -22.19 -35.13
CA GLU A 906 4.91 -22.69 -36.00
C GLU A 906 5.47 -24.05 -35.55
N ASP A 907 5.44 -24.33 -34.24
CA ASP A 907 5.88 -25.59 -33.63
C ASP A 907 4.80 -26.70 -33.63
N GLY A 908 3.64 -26.47 -34.24
CA GLY A 908 2.55 -27.46 -34.32
C GLY A 908 1.71 -27.60 -33.03
N ILE A 909 1.91 -26.71 -32.05
CA ILE A 909 1.21 -26.74 -30.76
C ILE A 909 0.12 -25.66 -30.75
N ASN A 910 -1.10 -26.02 -30.35
CA ASN A 910 -2.19 -25.08 -30.10
C ASN A 910 -2.06 -24.41 -28.73
N VAL A 911 -2.45 -23.13 -28.66
CA VAL A 911 -2.37 -22.31 -27.43
C VAL A 911 -3.11 -22.97 -26.26
N LEU A 912 -4.27 -23.58 -26.52
CA LEU A 912 -5.04 -24.26 -25.48
C LEU A 912 -4.30 -25.45 -24.87
N TYR A 913 -3.67 -26.30 -25.68
CA TYR A 913 -2.90 -27.45 -25.18
C TYR A 913 -1.68 -27.00 -24.38
N TYR A 914 -1.03 -25.93 -24.81
CA TYR A 914 0.06 -25.33 -24.04
C TYR A 914 -0.43 -24.89 -22.65
N LEU A 915 -1.55 -24.16 -22.57
CA LEU A 915 -2.12 -23.72 -21.30
C LEU A 915 -2.59 -24.90 -20.42
N GLN A 916 -3.18 -25.94 -21.01
CA GLN A 916 -3.53 -27.16 -20.30
C GLN A 916 -2.31 -27.88 -19.74
N THR A 917 -1.20 -27.89 -20.47
CA THR A 917 0.04 -28.55 -20.04
C THR A 917 0.72 -27.77 -18.90
N VAL A 918 0.75 -26.44 -18.98
CA VAL A 918 1.35 -25.59 -17.94
C VAL A 918 0.48 -25.53 -16.69
N TYR A 919 -0.84 -25.51 -16.84
CA TYR A 919 -1.82 -25.37 -15.77
C TYR A 919 -2.74 -26.61 -15.65
N ASP A 920 -2.16 -27.82 -15.67
CA ASP A 920 -2.91 -29.09 -15.67
C ASP A 920 -3.86 -29.22 -14.45
N GLU A 921 -3.37 -28.86 -13.27
CA GLU A 921 -4.17 -28.90 -12.04
C GLU A 921 -5.33 -27.90 -12.04
N ASP A 922 -5.12 -26.69 -12.59
CA ASP A 922 -6.19 -25.70 -12.71
C ASP A 922 -7.20 -26.10 -13.79
N TRP A 923 -6.75 -26.77 -14.85
CA TRP A 923 -7.62 -27.29 -15.90
C TRP A 923 -8.57 -28.37 -15.35
N LYS A 924 -8.06 -29.28 -14.53
CA LYS A 924 -8.89 -30.29 -13.84
C LYS A 924 -9.98 -29.62 -12.97
N LYS A 925 -9.62 -28.57 -12.23
CA LYS A 925 -10.55 -27.80 -11.37
C LYS A 925 -11.56 -26.97 -12.17
N PHE A 926 -11.14 -26.45 -13.32
CA PHE A 926 -12.04 -25.80 -14.29
C PHE A 926 -13.07 -26.78 -14.85
N MET A 927 -12.63 -27.98 -15.26
CA MET A 927 -13.52 -29.04 -15.73
C MET A 927 -14.49 -29.50 -14.65
N GLU A 928 -14.04 -29.62 -13.40
CA GLU A 928 -14.90 -29.87 -12.24
C GLU A 928 -15.99 -28.80 -12.09
N ARG A 929 -15.64 -27.52 -12.26
CA ARG A 929 -16.60 -26.40 -12.21
C ARG A 929 -17.64 -26.50 -13.32
N MET A 930 -17.19 -26.74 -14.54
CA MET A 930 -18.06 -26.83 -15.72
C MET A 930 -19.06 -27.98 -15.58
N ARG A 931 -18.63 -29.13 -15.06
CA ARG A 931 -19.53 -30.27 -14.77
C ARG A 931 -20.59 -29.91 -13.73
N ARG A 932 -20.22 -29.20 -12.67
CA ARG A 932 -21.18 -28.69 -11.68
C ARG A 932 -22.19 -27.71 -12.28
N GLU A 933 -21.77 -26.90 -13.24
CA GLU A 933 -22.64 -25.96 -13.97
C GLU A 933 -23.46 -26.63 -15.10
N GLY A 934 -23.56 -27.96 -15.11
CA GLY A 934 -24.43 -28.71 -16.01
C GLY A 934 -23.77 -29.24 -17.29
N MET A 935 -22.45 -29.29 -17.37
CA MET A 935 -21.74 -29.93 -18.49
C MET A 935 -21.68 -31.44 -18.30
N GLU A 936 -22.27 -32.19 -19.24
CA GLU A 936 -22.18 -33.66 -19.25
C GLU A 936 -21.06 -34.17 -20.16
N ASN A 937 -20.92 -33.57 -21.36
CA ASN A 937 -19.90 -33.97 -22.34
C ASN A 937 -18.83 -32.89 -22.55
N GLU A 938 -17.57 -33.31 -22.75
CA GLU A 938 -16.45 -32.38 -22.99
C GLU A 938 -16.58 -31.58 -24.30
N SER A 939 -17.36 -32.08 -25.28
CA SER A 939 -17.60 -31.36 -26.53
C SER A 939 -18.42 -30.07 -26.35
N GLU A 940 -19.21 -29.98 -25.27
CA GLU A 940 -20.03 -28.81 -24.94
C GLU A 940 -19.21 -27.59 -24.52
N ILE A 941 -17.92 -27.78 -24.22
CA ILE A 941 -16.96 -26.70 -23.97
C ILE A 941 -16.90 -25.74 -25.17
N TRP A 942 -16.97 -26.27 -26.39
CA TRP A 942 -16.81 -25.49 -27.62
C TRP A 942 -18.10 -24.87 -28.15
N THR A 943 -19.25 -25.22 -27.55
CA THR A 943 -20.58 -24.74 -27.95
C THR A 943 -21.16 -23.85 -26.86
N THR A 944 -21.68 -24.45 -25.78
CA THR A 944 -22.41 -23.75 -24.72
C THR A 944 -21.48 -22.98 -23.79
N LYS A 945 -20.29 -23.53 -23.48
CA LYS A 945 -19.34 -22.96 -22.51
C LYS A 945 -18.12 -22.28 -23.15
N LEU A 946 -18.25 -21.85 -24.41
CA LEU A 946 -17.14 -21.26 -25.17
C LEU A 946 -16.62 -19.97 -24.52
N ILE A 947 -17.49 -19.13 -23.98
CA ILE A 947 -17.10 -17.88 -23.31
C ILE A 947 -16.28 -18.17 -22.05
N ASP A 948 -16.66 -19.18 -21.27
CA ASP A 948 -15.92 -19.59 -20.07
C ASP A 948 -14.54 -20.16 -20.41
N LEU A 949 -14.43 -20.93 -21.50
CA LEU A 949 -13.14 -21.40 -22.03
C LEU A 949 -12.25 -20.22 -22.44
N ARG A 950 -12.79 -19.27 -23.21
CA ARG A 950 -12.06 -18.08 -23.66
C ARG A 950 -11.58 -17.25 -22.48
N HIS A 951 -12.40 -17.08 -21.44
CA HIS A 951 -11.99 -16.41 -20.20
C HIS A 951 -10.91 -17.17 -19.46
N TRP A 952 -11.07 -18.48 -19.26
CA TRP A 952 -10.08 -19.31 -18.57
C TRP A 952 -8.70 -19.23 -19.23
N ALA A 953 -8.66 -19.28 -20.57
CA ALA A 953 -7.44 -19.15 -21.35
C ALA A 953 -6.88 -17.71 -21.29
N SER A 954 -7.72 -16.70 -21.47
CA SER A 954 -7.29 -15.28 -21.49
C SER A 954 -6.78 -14.82 -20.13
N TYR A 955 -7.35 -15.30 -19.02
CA TYR A 955 -6.85 -14.97 -17.69
C TYR A 955 -5.47 -15.55 -17.37
N ARG A 956 -5.01 -16.54 -18.14
CA ARG A 956 -3.67 -17.16 -17.99
C ARG A 956 -2.69 -16.66 -19.04
N GLY A 957 -3.16 -16.45 -20.28
CA GLY A 957 -2.30 -16.10 -21.42
C GLY A 957 -2.42 -14.68 -21.97
N GLN A 958 -3.45 -13.89 -21.63
CA GLN A 958 -3.59 -12.50 -22.08
C GLN A 958 -3.36 -11.49 -20.95
N THR A 959 -2.61 -10.42 -21.23
CA THR A 959 -2.22 -9.42 -20.25
C THR A 959 -3.37 -8.51 -19.85
N LEU A 960 -4.13 -7.96 -20.80
CA LEU A 960 -5.19 -6.99 -20.50
C LEU A 960 -6.33 -7.64 -19.72
N ALA A 961 -6.92 -8.74 -20.21
CA ALA A 961 -8.01 -9.42 -19.53
C ALA A 961 -7.64 -9.88 -18.10
N ARG A 962 -6.42 -10.41 -17.92
CA ARG A 962 -5.91 -10.77 -16.58
C ARG A 962 -5.76 -9.55 -15.66
N THR A 963 -5.26 -8.44 -16.19
CA THR A 963 -5.06 -7.20 -15.41
C THR A 963 -6.40 -6.60 -15.04
N VAL A 964 -7.35 -6.51 -15.97
CA VAL A 964 -8.70 -6.01 -15.74
C VAL A 964 -9.38 -6.83 -14.66
N ARG A 965 -9.38 -8.17 -14.77
CA ARG A 965 -9.93 -9.04 -13.74
C ARG A 965 -9.33 -8.77 -12.35
N GLY A 966 -7.99 -8.70 -12.27
CA GLY A 966 -7.28 -8.48 -11.02
C GLY A 966 -7.59 -7.12 -10.37
N MET A 967 -7.62 -6.04 -11.16
CA MET A 967 -7.94 -4.71 -10.66
C MET A 967 -9.41 -4.58 -10.25
N MET A 968 -10.31 -5.30 -10.90
CA MET A 968 -11.74 -5.29 -10.56
C MET A 968 -12.05 -5.96 -9.22
N TYR A 969 -11.12 -6.74 -8.65
CA TYR A 969 -11.27 -7.23 -7.28
C TYR A 969 -11.32 -6.11 -6.23
N TYR A 970 -10.74 -4.94 -6.49
CA TYR A 970 -10.91 -3.78 -5.61
C TYR A 970 -12.38 -3.33 -5.55
N GLY A 971 -13.05 -3.23 -6.70
CA GLY A 971 -14.47 -2.87 -6.76
C GLY A 971 -15.35 -3.88 -6.03
N ARG A 972 -15.14 -5.19 -6.29
CA ARG A 972 -15.85 -6.27 -5.58
C ARG A 972 -15.61 -6.22 -4.07
N ALA A 973 -14.37 -6.02 -3.63
CA ALA A 973 -14.03 -5.94 -2.22
C ALA A 973 -14.69 -4.74 -1.53
N ILE A 974 -14.68 -3.56 -2.14
CA ILE A 974 -15.32 -2.36 -1.57
C ILE A 974 -16.83 -2.54 -1.45
N LYS A 975 -17.48 -3.12 -2.47
CA LYS A 975 -18.91 -3.46 -2.45
C LYS A 975 -19.23 -4.42 -1.31
N PHE A 976 -18.42 -5.46 -1.13
CA PHE A 976 -18.59 -6.42 -0.06
C PHE A 976 -18.33 -5.81 1.34
N LEU A 977 -17.31 -4.96 1.49
CA LEU A 977 -17.03 -4.25 2.74
C LEU A 977 -18.18 -3.31 3.12
N SER A 978 -18.75 -2.58 2.15
CA SER A 978 -19.92 -1.72 2.37
C SER A 978 -21.13 -2.53 2.85
N PHE A 979 -21.32 -3.73 2.29
CA PHE A 979 -22.35 -4.65 2.74
C PHE A 979 -22.10 -5.10 4.20
N LEU A 980 -20.88 -5.50 4.55
CA LEU A 980 -20.54 -5.90 5.92
C LEU A 980 -20.70 -4.78 6.96
N GLU A 981 -20.42 -3.53 6.58
CA GLU A 981 -20.66 -2.36 7.42
C GLU A 981 -22.17 -2.16 7.67
N SER A 982 -23.01 -2.27 6.63
CA SER A 982 -24.47 -2.13 6.75
C SER A 982 -25.11 -3.19 7.67
N LEU A 983 -24.56 -4.40 7.71
CA LEU A 983 -25.03 -5.46 8.62
C LEU A 983 -24.82 -5.10 10.10
N SER A 984 -23.87 -4.19 10.41
CA SER A 984 -23.63 -3.75 11.78
C SER A 984 -24.72 -2.82 12.33
N GLU A 985 -25.43 -2.09 11.46
CA GLU A 985 -26.52 -1.18 11.84
C GLU A 985 -27.85 -1.92 12.02
N ILE A 986 -28.03 -3.04 11.34
CA ILE A 986 -29.28 -3.83 11.33
C ILE A 986 -29.32 -4.87 12.46
N GLY A 987 -28.15 -5.27 12.98
CA GLY A 987 -28.02 -6.28 14.04
C GLY A 987 -28.69 -5.95 15.39
N SER A 988 -29.35 -4.80 15.52
CA SER A 988 -30.19 -4.43 16.67
C SER A 988 -31.63 -4.94 16.59
N SER A 989 -32.07 -5.52 15.47
CA SER A 989 -33.42 -6.10 15.33
C SER A 989 -33.34 -7.62 15.28
N GLU A 990 -33.44 -8.25 16.45
CA GLU A 990 -33.61 -9.71 16.60
C GLU A 990 -34.88 -10.14 15.84
N GLY A 991 -34.78 -11.05 14.86
CA GLY A 991 -35.98 -11.76 14.39
C GLY A 991 -36.04 -12.36 12.98
N SER A 992 -35.14 -12.08 12.03
CA SER A 992 -35.27 -12.65 10.68
C SER A 992 -33.98 -13.31 10.18
N GLU A 993 -33.89 -14.63 10.39
CA GLU A 993 -32.94 -15.50 9.71
C GLU A 993 -33.40 -15.76 8.26
N GLU A 994 -33.37 -14.72 7.41
CA GLU A 994 -33.42 -14.95 5.98
C GLU A 994 -32.05 -15.41 5.45
N PRO A 995 -32.00 -16.27 4.42
CA PRO A 995 -30.75 -16.74 3.84
C PRO A 995 -29.98 -15.55 3.23
N VAL A 996 -28.86 -15.21 3.87
CA VAL A 996 -27.97 -14.05 3.59
C VAL A 996 -27.52 -13.97 2.12
N ALA A 997 -27.44 -15.11 1.43
CA ALA A 997 -27.10 -15.18 -0.01
C ALA A 997 -28.15 -14.48 -0.90
N SER A 998 -29.43 -14.52 -0.53
CA SER A 998 -30.50 -13.80 -1.24
C SER A 998 -30.45 -12.30 -0.95
N SER A 999 -30.00 -11.89 0.25
CA SER A 999 -29.89 -10.49 0.67
C SER A 999 -28.80 -9.71 -0.08
N TYR A 1000 -27.72 -10.40 -0.50
CA TYR A 1000 -26.64 -9.80 -1.31
C TYR A 1000 -27.13 -9.40 -2.72
N SER A 1001 -28.10 -10.13 -3.27
CA SER A 1001 -28.75 -9.82 -4.56
C SER A 1001 -29.95 -8.87 -4.42
N VAL A 1002 -30.68 -8.92 -3.31
CA VAL A 1002 -31.95 -8.18 -3.13
C VAL A 1002 -31.74 -6.72 -2.67
N LYS A 1003 -30.63 -6.39 -1.99
CA LYS A 1003 -30.28 -5.01 -1.64
C LYS A 1003 -29.49 -4.26 -2.73
N GLY A 1004 -29.72 -4.56 -4.00
CA GLY A 1004 -29.20 -3.82 -5.16
C GLY A 1004 -29.80 -2.41 -5.36
N HIS A 1005 -30.38 -1.79 -4.32
CA HIS A 1005 -31.11 -0.52 -4.41
C HIS A 1005 -30.52 0.63 -3.58
N HIS A 1006 -29.39 0.43 -2.88
CA HIS A 1006 -28.60 1.58 -2.42
C HIS A 1006 -27.67 2.03 -3.55
N PRO A 1007 -27.55 3.35 -3.84
CA PRO A 1007 -26.61 3.83 -4.84
C PRO A 1007 -25.22 3.30 -4.50
N ASP A 1008 -24.55 2.67 -5.47
CA ASP A 1008 -23.38 1.82 -5.24
C ASP A 1008 -22.17 2.70 -4.86
N ILE A 1009 -21.93 2.88 -3.54
CA ILE A 1009 -20.82 3.66 -2.98
C ILE A 1009 -19.49 3.22 -3.59
N SER A 1010 -19.37 1.95 -4.00
CA SER A 1010 -18.15 1.42 -4.61
C SER A 1010 -17.75 2.16 -5.89
N THR A 1011 -18.72 2.58 -6.72
CA THR A 1011 -18.46 3.29 -7.99
C THR A 1011 -17.93 4.71 -7.77
N MET A 1012 -18.27 5.35 -6.65
CA MET A 1012 -17.75 6.66 -6.25
C MET A 1012 -16.36 6.57 -5.60
N LYS A 1013 -16.03 5.41 -5.01
CA LYS A 1013 -14.75 5.17 -4.31
C LYS A 1013 -13.68 4.55 -5.20
N PHE A 1014 -14.06 3.81 -6.23
CA PHE A 1014 -13.13 3.11 -7.10
C PHE A 1014 -13.52 3.25 -8.56
N THR A 1015 -12.54 3.62 -9.39
CA THR A 1015 -12.69 3.64 -10.85
C THR A 1015 -11.45 3.03 -11.48
N TYR A 1016 -11.66 2.14 -12.45
CA TYR A 1016 -10.56 1.55 -13.19
C TYR A 1016 -10.52 2.12 -14.61
N LEU A 1017 -9.40 2.74 -14.98
CA LEU A 1017 -9.19 3.40 -16.26
C LEU A 1017 -8.18 2.63 -17.10
N VAL A 1018 -8.60 2.17 -18.26
CA VAL A 1018 -7.70 1.62 -19.28
C VAL A 1018 -7.58 2.65 -20.39
N THR A 1019 -6.36 3.07 -20.73
CA THR A 1019 -6.17 3.97 -21.86
C THR A 1019 -6.00 3.12 -23.11
N CYS A 1020 -6.99 3.06 -24.00
CA CYS A 1020 -6.93 2.35 -25.27
C CYS A 1020 -6.85 3.35 -26.41
N GLN A 1021 -5.66 3.89 -26.69
CA GLN A 1021 -5.53 5.03 -27.62
C GLN A 1021 -6.13 4.77 -29.00
N ASN A 1022 -6.01 3.54 -29.52
CA ASN A 1022 -6.50 3.14 -30.84
C ASN A 1022 -7.97 2.68 -30.85
N TYR A 1023 -8.70 2.76 -29.74
CA TYR A 1023 -10.06 2.21 -29.66
C TYR A 1023 -11.04 2.90 -30.65
N GLY A 1024 -10.92 4.22 -30.85
CA GLY A 1024 -11.70 4.95 -31.85
C GLY A 1024 -11.49 4.40 -33.26
N ASP A 1025 -10.23 4.26 -33.67
CA ASP A 1025 -9.84 3.66 -34.95
C ASP A 1025 -10.32 2.20 -35.10
N GLN A 1026 -10.19 1.39 -34.04
CA GLN A 1026 -10.62 0.00 -34.03
C GLN A 1026 -12.14 -0.12 -34.23
N LYS A 1027 -12.93 0.80 -33.64
CA LYS A 1027 -14.39 0.87 -33.85
C LYS A 1027 -14.73 1.20 -35.29
N VAL A 1028 -14.06 2.20 -35.89
CA VAL A 1028 -14.28 2.58 -37.29
C VAL A 1028 -13.95 1.43 -38.25
N ARG A 1029 -12.94 0.62 -37.92
CA ARG A 1029 -12.51 -0.53 -38.72
C ARG A 1029 -13.31 -1.83 -38.47
N ASN A 1030 -14.26 -1.84 -37.52
CA ASN A 1030 -14.95 -3.05 -37.04
C ASN A 1030 -13.98 -4.17 -36.61
N ASP A 1031 -12.94 -3.80 -35.87
CA ASP A 1031 -11.97 -4.75 -35.32
C ASP A 1031 -12.61 -5.56 -34.17
N PRO A 1032 -12.44 -6.91 -34.11
CA PRO A 1032 -12.99 -7.72 -33.02
C PRO A 1032 -12.54 -7.25 -31.63
N ARG A 1033 -11.34 -6.65 -31.50
CA ARG A 1033 -10.82 -6.12 -30.24
C ARG A 1033 -11.73 -5.02 -29.66
N ALA A 1034 -12.40 -4.24 -30.52
CA ALA A 1034 -13.33 -3.21 -30.05
C ALA A 1034 -14.58 -3.81 -29.40
N GLU A 1035 -15.09 -4.92 -29.93
CA GLU A 1035 -16.21 -5.66 -29.33
C GLU A 1035 -15.82 -6.33 -28.02
N GLU A 1036 -14.59 -6.82 -27.91
CA GLU A 1036 -14.06 -7.44 -26.70
C GLU A 1036 -13.85 -6.41 -25.58
N ILE A 1037 -13.34 -5.22 -25.91
CA ILE A 1037 -13.24 -4.10 -24.96
C ILE A 1037 -14.64 -3.70 -24.47
N LEU A 1038 -15.61 -3.58 -25.38
CA LEU A 1038 -17.00 -3.30 -25.01
C LEU A 1038 -17.59 -4.40 -24.12
N TYR A 1039 -17.28 -5.67 -24.38
CA TYR A 1039 -17.69 -6.78 -23.53
C TYR A 1039 -17.10 -6.66 -22.11
N LEU A 1040 -15.82 -6.29 -21.98
CA LEU A 1040 -15.22 -6.05 -20.66
C LEU A 1040 -15.90 -4.89 -19.92
N MET A 1041 -16.27 -3.81 -20.63
CA MET A 1041 -17.03 -2.69 -20.05
C MET A 1041 -18.43 -3.10 -19.59
N LYS A 1042 -19.10 -3.98 -20.34
CA LYS A 1042 -20.39 -4.59 -19.95
C LYS A 1042 -20.27 -5.47 -18.71
N LYS A 1043 -19.18 -6.24 -18.60
CA LYS A 1043 -18.93 -7.15 -17.48
C LYS A 1043 -18.56 -6.42 -16.20
N TYR A 1044 -17.86 -5.29 -16.31
CA TYR A 1044 -17.26 -4.58 -15.18
C TYR A 1044 -17.73 -3.12 -15.11
N GLU A 1045 -18.68 -2.84 -14.21
CA GLU A 1045 -19.30 -1.52 -14.06
C GLU A 1045 -18.32 -0.38 -13.73
N ALA A 1046 -17.24 -0.64 -13.01
CA ALA A 1046 -16.24 0.37 -12.64
C ALA A 1046 -15.16 0.61 -13.72
N LEU A 1047 -15.17 -0.15 -14.83
CA LEU A 1047 -14.22 -0.01 -15.93
C LEU A 1047 -14.59 1.19 -16.81
N ARG A 1048 -13.58 1.99 -17.15
CA ARG A 1048 -13.66 3.12 -18.07
C ARG A 1048 -12.54 3.01 -19.10
N VAL A 1049 -12.83 3.42 -20.33
CA VAL A 1049 -11.87 3.37 -21.43
C VAL A 1049 -11.58 4.78 -21.92
N ALA A 1050 -10.33 5.23 -21.79
CA ALA A 1050 -9.88 6.49 -22.37
C ALA A 1050 -9.23 6.27 -23.73
N TYR A 1051 -9.65 7.02 -24.75
CA TYR A 1051 -9.09 6.93 -26.09
C TYR A 1051 -9.03 8.30 -26.76
N VAL A 1052 -8.31 8.39 -27.87
CA VAL A 1052 -8.31 9.57 -28.73
C VAL A 1052 -9.21 9.27 -29.90
N ASP A 1053 -10.20 10.13 -30.12
CA ASP A 1053 -11.09 10.04 -31.27
C ASP A 1053 -10.68 11.09 -32.31
N GLU A 1054 -10.76 10.71 -33.58
CA GLU A 1054 -10.32 11.52 -34.72
C GLU A 1054 -11.52 11.87 -35.60
N VAL A 1055 -11.92 13.14 -35.61
CA VAL A 1055 -13.04 13.63 -36.40
C VAL A 1055 -12.52 14.49 -37.54
N LEU A 1056 -12.88 14.12 -38.77
CA LEU A 1056 -12.43 14.81 -39.97
C LEU A 1056 -13.27 16.07 -40.22
N LYS A 1057 -12.65 17.25 -40.14
CA LYS A 1057 -13.34 18.55 -40.26
C LYS A 1057 -13.52 19.02 -41.72
N GLY A 1058 -12.91 18.31 -42.68
CA GLY A 1058 -12.81 18.66 -44.10
C GLY A 1058 -11.49 19.37 -44.43
N ASN A 1059 -10.98 19.23 -45.67
CA ASN A 1059 -9.64 19.67 -46.12
C ASN A 1059 -8.45 18.97 -45.42
N ASP A 1060 -8.52 17.66 -45.17
CA ASP A 1060 -7.46 16.87 -44.50
C ASP A 1060 -7.05 17.38 -43.09
N GLU A 1061 -7.87 18.25 -42.47
CA GLU A 1061 -7.70 18.66 -41.08
C GLU A 1061 -8.49 17.75 -40.15
N TYR A 1062 -7.80 17.19 -39.15
CA TYR A 1062 -8.34 16.33 -38.11
C TYR A 1062 -8.53 17.12 -36.81
N GLU A 1063 -9.70 16.99 -36.19
CA GLU A 1063 -9.93 17.36 -34.81
C GLU A 1063 -9.79 16.14 -33.91
N TYR A 1064 -9.04 16.31 -32.82
CA TYR A 1064 -8.74 15.24 -31.87
C TYR A 1064 -9.54 15.48 -30.60
N TYR A 1065 -10.34 14.49 -30.20
CA TYR A 1065 -11.09 14.50 -28.96
C TYR A 1065 -10.48 13.48 -27.99
N SER A 1066 -10.26 13.89 -26.75
CA SER A 1066 -9.95 12.96 -25.67
C SER A 1066 -11.26 12.44 -25.09
N VAL A 1067 -11.58 11.17 -25.35
CA VAL A 1067 -12.86 10.56 -24.97
C VAL A 1067 -12.66 9.62 -23.79
N LEU A 1068 -13.56 9.70 -22.82
CA LEU A 1068 -13.64 8.77 -21.70
C LEU A 1068 -14.99 8.05 -21.75
N SER A 1069 -14.94 6.75 -22.02
CA SER A 1069 -16.12 5.94 -22.32
C SER A 1069 -16.46 4.98 -21.17
N ARG A 1070 -17.76 4.72 -20.97
CA ARG A 1070 -18.32 3.81 -19.95
C ARG A 1070 -19.48 3.03 -20.55
N TYR A 1071 -19.80 1.85 -20.03
CA TYR A 1071 -21.04 1.19 -20.42
C TYR A 1071 -22.15 1.54 -19.42
N ASP A 1072 -23.26 2.06 -19.91
CA ASP A 1072 -24.48 2.30 -19.13
C ASP A 1072 -25.42 1.08 -19.25
N PRO A 1073 -25.62 0.30 -18.17
CA PRO A 1073 -26.49 -0.86 -18.20
C PRO A 1073 -27.98 -0.51 -18.33
N ALA A 1074 -28.40 0.69 -17.88
CA ALA A 1074 -29.79 1.14 -17.96
C ALA A 1074 -30.15 1.59 -19.38
N LEU A 1075 -29.24 2.34 -20.02
CA LEU A 1075 -29.41 2.79 -21.41
C LEU A 1075 -29.02 1.73 -22.45
N GLN A 1076 -28.36 0.65 -22.02
CA GLN A 1076 -27.74 -0.39 -22.87
C GLN A 1076 -26.84 0.19 -23.96
N LYS A 1077 -26.12 1.25 -23.61
CA LYS A 1077 -25.25 2.02 -24.50
C LYS A 1077 -23.90 2.27 -23.87
N GLU A 1078 -22.93 2.48 -24.75
CA GLU A 1078 -21.65 3.06 -24.39
C GLU A 1078 -21.76 4.59 -24.31
#